data_AF-A0A8H5CP23-F1
#
_entry.id   AF-A0A8H5CP23-F1
#
_cell.length_a   1.000
_cell.length_b   1.000
_cell.length_c   1.000
_cell.angle_alpha   90.00
_cell.angle_beta   90.00
_cell.angle_gamma   90.00
#
_symmetry.space_group_name_H-M   'P 1'
#
loop_
_entity.id
_entity.type
_entity.pdbx_description
1 polymer ?
#
loop_
_entity_poly.entity_id
_entity_poly.type
_entity_poly.pdbx_seq_one_letter_code
_entity_poly.pdbx_strand_id
1 'polypeptide(L)'
;MQTINRFLYGPTPEERIKAWQSKLRTEQRHLDREMKQLDMATNKARQTVKQLATKGDVKSARILAKEVVRSQKQKDRMSVSKARLGSIDSQLKQQMAMSKVTGSLKKSTEIMKLSNSLIKLPQISQTMREMSMEMTKAGIMEEMLEDTLDMEDDEELEEEADEEVDKVLFQLTDGKLGQAGSVSNELPRIAGKAYLDYIYLLPVLVIVIDLAFKWRDISVFMAEPVVTRTKEAFDLGRTDQATRQYASAAPTAAFAGQKGSNGKYTVTLIPGDGIGPEISQSVKDIYTAAGVPIQWEEVSVAPVLKGGKTVIPDAAIQSVKRNTVALKGASLFSSFFLHLLTSRLPIGPLATPIGKGHVSLNLTLRRTFNLFANVRPCVSIEGYKTPYDDVNTVLIRENTEGEYSGIEHEIIDGVVQSIKLITWEASERVARYAFHYARSQGRGRVTAVHKANIMKMSDGMFLSACREISKEFPDVKYDEDLLDRVCLQIVQNPKPYADRVMVMPNLYGDILSDMCAGLIGGLGLTPSGNIGRDASIFEAVHGSAPDIAGKGLANPTALLLSSMMMLRHMNLNEYADKIEKAALTTIAEGKSITGDLGGKASTVEYTNAIISKLLWFQTVTIPSPSFTTGPTGQAFHTPPTKTNSNLSPET
;
A
#
# COMPACT_ATOMS: atom_id res chain seq x y z
N MET A 1 45.80 -21.80 -48.41
CA MET A 1 46.21 -20.81 -47.39
C MET A 1 45.37 -20.84 -46.10
N GLN A 2 44.05 -21.06 -46.13
CA GLN A 2 43.22 -21.10 -44.90
C GLN A 2 43.54 -22.28 -43.96
N THR A 3 43.95 -23.43 -44.47
CA THR A 3 44.27 -24.63 -43.67
C THR A 3 45.63 -24.54 -42.96
N ILE A 4 46.60 -23.81 -43.52
CA ILE A 4 47.95 -23.65 -42.95
C ILE A 4 47.96 -22.60 -41.83
N ASN A 5 47.17 -21.52 -41.96
CA ASN A 5 46.97 -20.53 -40.88
C ASN A 5 46.23 -21.10 -39.67
N ARG A 6 45.44 -22.17 -39.83
CA ARG A 6 44.67 -22.80 -38.75
C ARG A 6 45.54 -23.63 -37.79
N PHE A 7 46.65 -24.19 -38.28
CA PHE A 7 47.58 -25.00 -37.49
C PHE A 7 48.50 -24.14 -36.62
N LEU A 8 48.82 -22.91 -37.04
CA LEU A 8 49.73 -22.01 -36.34
C LEU A 8 49.04 -21.03 -35.36
N TYR A 9 47.79 -20.60 -35.63
CA TYR A 9 47.14 -19.51 -34.88
C TYR A 9 45.86 -19.88 -34.12
N GLY A 10 45.40 -21.14 -34.18
CA GLY A 10 44.20 -21.59 -33.48
C GLY A 10 42.87 -21.09 -34.07
N PRO A 11 41.72 -21.40 -33.43
CA PRO A 11 40.40 -20.99 -33.93
C PRO A 11 40.19 -19.49 -33.82
N THR A 12 39.53 -18.91 -34.83
CA THR A 12 39.17 -17.49 -34.85
C THR A 12 38.21 -17.12 -33.70
N PRO A 13 38.18 -15.85 -33.27
CA PRO A 13 37.23 -15.36 -32.26
C PRO A 13 35.77 -15.77 -32.52
N GLU A 14 35.34 -15.70 -33.79
CA GLU A 14 33.99 -16.12 -34.18
C GLU A 14 33.77 -17.63 -34.05
N GLU A 15 34.75 -18.45 -34.43
CA GLU A 15 34.68 -19.91 -34.28
C GLU A 15 34.59 -20.31 -32.80
N ARG A 16 35.35 -19.63 -31.92
CA ARG A 16 35.30 -19.86 -30.46
C ARG A 16 33.92 -19.52 -29.89
N ILE A 17 33.35 -18.37 -30.26
CA ILE A 17 32.01 -18.00 -29.81
C ILE A 17 30.95 -18.99 -30.33
N LYS A 18 31.02 -19.41 -31.60
CA LYS A 18 30.10 -20.42 -32.15
C LYS A 18 30.20 -21.74 -31.40
N ALA A 19 31.41 -22.16 -31.01
CA ALA A 19 31.63 -23.38 -30.24
C ALA A 19 31.00 -23.28 -28.84
N TRP A 20 31.20 -22.18 -28.11
CA TRP A 20 30.58 -21.98 -26.79
C TRP A 20 29.05 -21.89 -26.85
N GLN A 21 28.51 -21.17 -27.83
CA GLN A 21 27.06 -21.14 -28.06
C GLN A 21 26.49 -22.54 -28.36
N SER A 22 27.25 -23.38 -29.08
CA SER A 22 26.84 -24.76 -29.33
C SER A 22 26.85 -25.61 -28.05
N LYS A 23 27.84 -25.43 -27.17
CA LYS A 23 27.89 -26.07 -25.84
C LYS A 23 26.70 -25.62 -24.98
N LEU A 24 26.44 -24.32 -24.87
CA LEU A 24 25.30 -23.76 -24.12
C LEU A 24 23.94 -24.27 -24.61
N ARG A 25 23.72 -24.31 -25.93
CA ARG A 25 22.48 -24.87 -26.49
C ARG A 25 22.32 -26.36 -26.23
N THR A 26 23.42 -27.08 -26.02
CA THR A 26 23.38 -28.50 -25.68
C THR A 26 22.99 -28.68 -24.21
N GLU A 27 23.56 -27.87 -23.31
CA GLU A 27 23.18 -27.84 -21.88
C GLU A 27 21.74 -27.39 -21.65
N GLN A 28 21.27 -26.36 -22.38
CA GLN A 28 19.86 -25.95 -22.32
C GLN A 28 18.91 -27.07 -22.74
N ARG A 29 19.27 -27.83 -23.78
CA ARG A 29 18.48 -29.01 -24.22
C ARG A 29 18.56 -30.16 -23.23
N HIS A 30 19.67 -30.29 -22.50
CA HIS A 30 19.82 -31.26 -21.41
C HIS A 30 18.86 -30.93 -20.26
N LEU A 31 18.89 -29.69 -19.76
CA LEU A 31 17.98 -29.20 -18.73
C LEU A 31 16.50 -29.34 -19.16
N ASP A 32 16.18 -29.07 -20.44
CA ASP A 32 14.83 -29.28 -20.96
C ASP A 32 14.37 -30.74 -20.92
N ARG A 33 15.28 -31.69 -21.11
CA ARG A 33 14.96 -33.12 -20.99
C ARG A 33 14.79 -33.51 -19.53
N GLU A 34 15.66 -33.05 -18.64
CA GLU A 34 15.56 -33.30 -17.19
C GLU A 34 14.26 -32.73 -16.60
N MET A 35 13.92 -31.49 -16.93
CA MET A 35 12.66 -30.88 -16.49
C MET A 35 11.44 -31.65 -16.98
N LYS A 36 11.46 -32.15 -18.24
CA LYS A 36 10.38 -33.00 -18.77
C LYS A 36 10.28 -34.34 -18.06
N GLN A 37 11.42 -34.97 -17.74
CA GLN A 37 11.44 -36.21 -16.96
C GLN A 37 10.91 -35.99 -15.55
N LEU A 38 11.31 -34.90 -14.90
CA LEU A 38 10.85 -34.50 -13.58
C LEU A 38 9.35 -34.20 -13.56
N ASP A 39 8.82 -33.54 -14.61
CA ASP A 39 7.39 -33.31 -14.80
C ASP A 39 6.59 -34.61 -14.94
N MET A 40 7.08 -35.55 -15.75
CA MET A 40 6.43 -36.86 -15.90
C MET A 40 6.41 -37.64 -14.56
N ALA A 41 7.52 -37.64 -13.84
CA ALA A 41 7.63 -38.28 -12.53
C ALA A 41 6.70 -37.61 -11.49
N THR A 42 6.69 -36.27 -11.45
CA THR A 42 5.86 -35.49 -10.53
C THR A 42 4.38 -35.67 -10.83
N ASN A 43 3.98 -35.71 -12.10
CA ASN A 43 2.59 -35.97 -12.48
C ASN A 43 2.14 -37.39 -12.10
N LYS A 44 3.02 -38.38 -12.24
CA LYS A 44 2.75 -39.75 -11.77
C LYS A 44 2.61 -39.79 -10.25
N ALA A 45 3.51 -39.12 -9.52
CA ALA A 45 3.42 -39.01 -8.06
C ALA A 45 2.12 -38.32 -7.61
N ARG A 46 1.70 -37.23 -8.28
CA ARG A 46 0.42 -36.55 -8.02
C ARG A 46 -0.79 -37.47 -8.22
N GLN A 47 -0.77 -38.33 -9.24
CA GLN A 47 -1.84 -39.32 -9.45
C GLN A 47 -1.87 -40.37 -8.33
N THR A 48 -0.71 -40.84 -7.89
CA THR A 48 -0.61 -41.78 -6.76
C THR A 48 -1.06 -41.16 -5.45
N VAL A 49 -0.73 -39.88 -5.19
CA VAL A 49 -1.22 -39.12 -4.02
C VAL A 49 -2.76 -39.09 -4.02
N LYS A 50 -3.39 -38.81 -5.16
CA LYS A 50 -4.86 -38.83 -5.32
C LYS A 50 -5.46 -40.21 -5.03
N GLN A 51 -4.83 -41.27 -5.49
CA GLN A 51 -5.30 -42.64 -5.26
C GLN A 51 -5.17 -43.06 -3.79
N LEU A 52 -4.05 -42.73 -3.14
CA LEU A 52 -3.83 -43.02 -1.71
C LEU A 52 -4.77 -42.22 -0.82
N ALA A 53 -5.04 -40.96 -1.18
CA ALA A 53 -6.03 -40.12 -0.50
C ALA A 53 -7.44 -40.72 -0.57
N THR A 54 -7.81 -41.29 -1.72
CA THR A 54 -9.12 -41.96 -1.90
C THR A 54 -9.21 -43.25 -1.08
N LYS A 55 -8.07 -43.91 -0.81
CA LYS A 55 -7.98 -45.13 0.01
C LYS A 55 -7.81 -44.85 1.51
N GLY A 56 -7.73 -43.58 1.93
CA GLY A 56 -7.53 -43.19 3.33
C GLY A 56 -6.12 -43.41 3.87
N ASP A 57 -5.13 -43.70 3.02
CA ASP A 57 -3.73 -43.89 3.44
C ASP A 57 -2.99 -42.55 3.49
N VAL A 58 -3.21 -41.81 4.58
CA VAL A 58 -2.70 -40.45 4.80
C VAL A 58 -1.17 -40.42 4.91
N LYS A 59 -0.58 -41.45 5.54
CA LYS A 59 0.87 -41.49 5.79
C LYS A 59 1.63 -41.65 4.49
N SER A 60 1.20 -42.57 3.62
CA SER A 60 1.82 -42.76 2.31
C SER A 60 1.56 -41.59 1.36
N ALA A 61 0.37 -40.98 1.42
CA ALA A 61 0.04 -39.80 0.63
C ALA A 61 0.93 -38.59 0.99
N ARG A 62 1.21 -38.37 2.29
CA ARG A 62 2.06 -37.28 2.76
C ARG A 62 3.53 -37.46 2.35
N ILE A 63 4.06 -38.68 2.38
CA ILE A 63 5.42 -38.98 1.92
C ILE A 63 5.57 -38.64 0.43
N LEU A 64 4.61 -39.06 -0.41
CA LEU A 64 4.65 -38.74 -1.84
C LEU A 64 4.39 -37.24 -2.12
N ALA A 65 3.61 -36.56 -1.29
CA ALA A 65 3.44 -35.11 -1.40
C ALA A 65 4.73 -34.34 -1.09
N LYS A 66 5.54 -34.80 -0.11
CA LYS A 66 6.91 -34.29 0.13
C LYS A 66 7.79 -34.43 -1.11
N GLU A 67 7.73 -35.58 -1.77
CA GLU A 67 8.47 -35.84 -3.00
C GLU A 67 8.02 -34.92 -4.16
N VAL A 68 6.71 -34.66 -4.28
CA VAL A 68 6.15 -33.70 -5.25
C VAL A 68 6.64 -32.27 -5.01
N VAL A 69 6.65 -31.82 -3.75
CA VAL A 69 7.14 -30.47 -3.38
C VAL A 69 8.64 -30.34 -3.68
N ARG A 70 9.45 -31.34 -3.29
CA ARG A 70 10.89 -31.38 -3.57
C ARG A 70 11.17 -31.35 -5.08
N SER A 71 10.41 -32.13 -5.86
CA SER A 71 10.53 -32.16 -7.32
C SER A 71 10.15 -30.83 -7.97
N GLN A 72 9.13 -30.14 -7.45
CA GLN A 72 8.74 -28.82 -7.95
C GLN A 72 9.81 -27.76 -7.64
N LYS A 73 10.34 -27.70 -6.40
CA LYS A 73 11.45 -26.80 -6.04
C LYS A 73 12.69 -27.06 -6.90
N GLN A 74 13.00 -28.34 -7.17
CA GLN A 74 14.12 -28.72 -8.05
C GLN A 74 13.91 -28.25 -9.51
N LYS A 75 12.68 -28.36 -10.03
CA LYS A 75 12.33 -27.85 -11.37
C LYS A 75 12.48 -26.33 -11.45
N ASP A 76 12.04 -25.61 -10.43
CA ASP A 76 12.11 -24.15 -10.40
C ASP A 76 13.59 -23.69 -10.40
N ARG A 77 14.45 -24.36 -9.63
CA ARG A 77 15.91 -24.17 -9.70
C ARG A 77 16.45 -24.40 -11.11
N MET A 78 16.10 -25.51 -11.77
CA MET A 78 16.54 -25.82 -13.15
C MET A 78 16.04 -24.78 -14.18
N SER A 79 14.83 -24.26 -14.00
CA SER A 79 14.25 -23.22 -14.87
C SER A 79 15.03 -21.91 -14.77
N VAL A 80 15.38 -21.48 -13.55
CA VAL A 80 16.24 -20.30 -13.31
C VAL A 80 17.62 -20.49 -13.96
N SER A 81 18.21 -21.69 -13.84
CA SER A 81 19.50 -22.02 -14.46
C SER A 81 19.45 -21.96 -15.99
N LYS A 82 18.38 -22.45 -16.60
CA LYS A 82 18.16 -22.37 -18.05
C LYS A 82 18.07 -20.91 -18.51
N ALA A 83 17.33 -20.08 -17.80
CA ALA A 83 17.20 -18.65 -18.10
C ALA A 83 18.57 -17.95 -18.08
N ARG A 84 19.41 -18.26 -17.07
CA ARG A 84 20.78 -17.74 -16.96
C ARG A 84 21.68 -18.21 -18.12
N LEU A 85 21.63 -19.49 -18.52
CA LEU A 85 22.33 -19.97 -19.72
C LEU A 85 21.88 -19.23 -20.99
N GLY A 86 20.59 -18.88 -21.08
CA GLY A 86 20.03 -18.09 -22.18
C GLY A 86 20.57 -16.65 -22.22
N SER A 87 20.80 -16.07 -21.05
CA SER A 87 21.47 -14.77 -20.92
C SER A 87 22.92 -14.85 -21.42
N ILE A 88 23.68 -15.89 -21.04
CA ILE A 88 25.06 -16.08 -21.52
C ILE A 88 25.09 -16.26 -23.05
N ASP A 89 24.20 -17.05 -23.64
CA ASP A 89 24.11 -17.20 -25.11
C ASP A 89 23.83 -15.85 -25.80
N SER A 90 22.97 -15.02 -25.22
CA SER A 90 22.63 -13.68 -25.72
C SER A 90 23.83 -12.72 -25.64
N GLN A 91 24.56 -12.74 -24.54
CA GLN A 91 25.79 -11.94 -24.38
C GLN A 91 26.90 -12.40 -25.33
N LEU A 92 27.04 -13.70 -25.56
CA LEU A 92 27.97 -14.23 -26.56
C LEU A 92 27.59 -13.81 -27.99
N LYS A 93 26.30 -13.74 -28.33
CA LYS A 93 25.85 -13.19 -29.63
C LYS A 93 26.25 -11.73 -29.78
N GLN A 94 26.13 -10.94 -28.71
CA GLN A 94 26.57 -9.54 -28.70
C GLN A 94 28.09 -9.43 -28.88
N GLN A 95 28.88 -10.27 -28.20
CA GLN A 95 30.34 -10.31 -28.38
C GLN A 95 30.74 -10.72 -29.80
N MET A 96 29.98 -11.61 -30.45
CA MET A 96 30.21 -11.97 -31.86
C MET A 96 29.96 -10.78 -32.79
N ALA A 97 28.88 -10.03 -32.56
CA ALA A 97 28.58 -8.83 -33.33
C ALA A 97 29.66 -7.77 -33.12
N MET A 98 30.12 -7.58 -31.88
CA MET A 98 31.20 -6.65 -31.55
C MET A 98 32.54 -7.06 -32.20
N SER A 99 32.90 -8.35 -32.14
CA SER A 99 34.13 -8.87 -32.76
C SER A 99 34.18 -8.65 -34.27
N LYS A 100 33.03 -8.62 -34.97
CA LYS A 100 32.96 -8.30 -36.39
C LYS A 100 33.25 -6.83 -36.70
N VAL A 101 32.92 -5.94 -35.77
CA VAL A 101 33.10 -4.49 -35.90
C VAL A 101 34.49 -4.06 -35.44
N THR A 102 35.00 -4.63 -34.34
CA THR A 102 36.24 -4.18 -33.69
C THR A 102 37.43 -5.12 -33.90
N GLY A 103 37.22 -6.28 -34.54
CA GLY A 103 38.27 -7.29 -34.80
C GLY A 103 38.80 -7.99 -33.55
N SER A 104 38.31 -7.65 -32.36
CA SER A 104 38.78 -8.16 -31.07
C SER A 104 37.61 -8.45 -30.12
N LEU A 105 37.81 -9.43 -29.24
CA LEU A 105 36.88 -9.77 -28.17
C LEU A 105 37.11 -8.83 -26.99
N LYS A 106 36.03 -8.28 -26.42
CA LYS A 106 36.12 -7.45 -25.21
C LYS A 106 35.83 -8.29 -23.96
N LYS A 107 36.48 -7.93 -22.85
CA LYS A 107 36.18 -8.49 -21.53
C LYS A 107 34.72 -8.22 -21.15
N SER A 108 34.06 -9.21 -20.57
CA SER A 108 32.68 -9.14 -20.08
C SER A 108 32.59 -9.65 -18.64
N THR A 109 32.43 -8.71 -17.70
CA THR A 109 32.18 -8.99 -16.28
C THR A 109 30.81 -9.64 -16.05
N GLU A 110 29.85 -9.41 -16.94
CA GLU A 110 28.51 -10.01 -16.85
C GLU A 110 28.50 -11.50 -17.22
N ILE A 111 29.25 -11.92 -18.25
CA ILE A 111 29.46 -13.35 -18.55
C ILE A 111 30.10 -14.04 -17.33
N MET A 112 31.02 -13.37 -16.65
CA MET A 112 31.68 -13.89 -15.45
C MET A 112 30.72 -14.07 -14.27
N LYS A 113 29.90 -13.07 -13.95
CA LYS A 113 28.90 -13.18 -12.85
C LYS A 113 27.90 -14.31 -13.13
N LEU A 114 27.37 -14.37 -14.35
CA LEU A 114 26.41 -15.39 -14.74
C LEU A 114 27.05 -16.80 -14.73
N SER A 115 28.28 -16.93 -15.22
CA SER A 115 29.05 -18.18 -15.20
C SER A 115 29.30 -18.65 -13.76
N ASN A 116 29.77 -17.77 -12.87
CA ASN A 116 30.01 -18.10 -11.46
C ASN A 116 28.74 -18.57 -10.74
N SER A 117 27.60 -17.96 -11.05
CA SER A 117 26.32 -18.36 -10.48
C SER A 117 25.85 -19.74 -10.92
N LEU A 118 26.32 -20.23 -12.07
CA LEU A 118 25.97 -21.54 -12.65
C LEU A 118 26.97 -22.64 -12.30
N ILE A 119 28.21 -22.28 -11.92
CA ILE A 119 29.20 -23.23 -11.38
C ILE A 119 28.68 -23.89 -10.09
N LYS A 120 27.80 -23.21 -9.35
CA LYS A 120 27.17 -23.70 -8.12
C LYS A 120 26.17 -24.85 -8.31
N LEU A 121 25.86 -25.25 -9.55
CA LEU A 121 24.87 -26.28 -9.85
C LEU A 121 25.54 -27.59 -10.27
N PRO A 122 25.35 -28.69 -9.54
CA PRO A 122 26.04 -29.95 -9.81
C PRO A 122 25.92 -30.41 -11.27
N GLN A 123 24.72 -30.31 -11.87
CA GLN A 123 24.45 -30.82 -13.22
C GLN A 123 25.24 -30.13 -14.34
N ILE A 124 25.58 -28.85 -14.18
CA ILE A 124 26.22 -28.03 -15.24
C ILE A 124 27.56 -27.44 -14.79
N SER A 125 27.98 -27.68 -13.54
CA SER A 125 29.17 -27.12 -12.93
C SER A 125 30.45 -27.43 -13.69
N GLN A 126 30.59 -28.65 -14.24
CA GLN A 126 31.78 -29.06 -14.97
C GLN A 126 31.86 -28.35 -16.32
N THR A 127 30.80 -28.41 -17.13
CA THR A 127 30.73 -27.72 -18.43
C THR A 127 30.96 -26.22 -18.28
N MET A 128 30.38 -25.60 -17.24
CA MET A 128 30.55 -24.17 -16.97
C MET A 128 31.96 -23.81 -16.52
N ARG A 129 32.61 -24.63 -15.68
CA ARG A 129 34.03 -24.43 -15.29
C ARG A 129 34.97 -24.52 -16.48
N GLU A 130 34.81 -25.54 -17.32
CA GLU A 130 35.60 -25.73 -18.53
C GLU A 130 35.42 -24.57 -19.52
N MET A 131 34.18 -24.16 -19.75
CA MET A 131 33.85 -23.04 -20.61
C MET A 131 34.38 -21.70 -20.03
N SER A 132 34.27 -21.50 -18.72
CA SER A 132 34.81 -20.32 -18.02
C SER A 132 36.33 -20.20 -18.21
N MET A 133 37.06 -21.31 -18.01
CA MET A 133 38.51 -21.35 -18.25
C MET A 133 38.87 -21.07 -19.73
N GLU A 134 38.10 -21.61 -20.69
CA GLU A 134 38.30 -21.33 -22.12
C GLU A 134 38.06 -19.86 -22.48
N MET A 135 37.10 -19.20 -21.83
CA MET A 135 36.74 -17.79 -22.02
C MET A 135 37.75 -16.84 -21.35
N THR A 136 38.27 -17.18 -20.17
CA THR A 136 39.37 -16.43 -19.54
C THR A 136 40.64 -16.50 -20.39
N LYS A 137 41.00 -17.68 -20.90
CA LYS A 137 42.10 -17.84 -21.89
C LYS A 137 41.85 -17.09 -23.21
N ALA A 138 40.60 -16.74 -23.51
CA ALA A 138 40.22 -15.95 -24.68
C ALA A 138 40.33 -14.44 -24.48
N GLY A 139 40.60 -13.98 -23.26
CA GLY A 139 40.52 -12.56 -22.91
C GLY A 139 39.09 -12.02 -22.81
N ILE A 140 38.07 -12.91 -22.76
CA ILE A 140 36.65 -12.53 -22.59
C ILE A 140 36.30 -12.38 -21.11
N MET A 141 37.00 -13.08 -20.22
CA MET A 141 36.78 -13.01 -18.78
C MET A 141 38.10 -12.73 -18.06
N GLU A 142 38.05 -12.10 -16.89
CA GLU A 142 39.21 -11.94 -16.01
C GLU A 142 39.55 -13.24 -15.28
N GLU A 143 40.70 -13.27 -14.62
CA GLU A 143 41.07 -14.40 -13.76
C GLU A 143 40.00 -14.62 -12.69
N MET A 144 39.66 -15.89 -12.47
CA MET A 144 38.74 -16.26 -11.42
C MET A 144 39.40 -15.98 -10.08
N LEU A 145 38.90 -15.00 -9.33
CA LEU A 145 39.15 -14.93 -7.88
C LEU A 145 38.43 -16.13 -7.25
N GLU A 146 39.22 -16.98 -6.59
CA GLU A 146 38.73 -18.10 -5.79
C GLU A 146 38.15 -17.54 -4.49
N ASP A 147 36.97 -16.92 -4.60
CA ASP A 147 36.21 -16.52 -3.42
C ASP A 147 35.64 -17.78 -2.78
N THR A 148 36.00 -17.94 -1.52
CA THR A 148 35.67 -19.04 -0.61
C THR A 148 34.24 -19.54 -0.77
N LEU A 149 34.13 -20.87 -0.84
CA LEU A 149 32.92 -21.65 -0.76
C LEU A 149 32.13 -21.32 0.52
N ASP A 150 31.20 -20.37 0.44
CA ASP A 150 30.05 -20.38 1.33
C ASP A 150 29.12 -21.48 0.83
N MET A 151 29.28 -22.67 1.44
CA MET A 151 28.22 -23.66 1.51
C MET A 151 27.12 -23.03 2.36
N GLU A 152 26.13 -22.39 1.74
CA GLU A 152 24.84 -22.25 2.40
C GLU A 152 24.29 -23.66 2.52
N ASP A 153 24.39 -24.20 3.73
CA ASP A 153 23.90 -25.51 4.11
C ASP A 153 22.45 -25.70 3.64
N ASP A 154 22.20 -26.82 2.96
CA ASP A 154 20.86 -27.32 2.58
C ASP A 154 19.98 -27.67 3.81
N GLU A 155 20.28 -27.16 5.00
CA GLU A 155 19.58 -27.45 6.27
C GLU A 155 18.29 -26.63 6.48
N GLU A 156 18.04 -25.57 5.71
CA GLU A 156 16.80 -24.77 5.83
C GLU A 156 15.58 -25.40 5.10
N LEU A 157 15.74 -26.57 4.48
CA LEU A 157 14.74 -27.18 3.58
C LEU A 157 13.72 -28.13 4.25
N GLU A 158 13.92 -28.55 5.50
CA GLU A 158 13.01 -29.52 6.13
C GLU A 158 11.79 -28.88 6.81
N GLU A 159 11.93 -27.72 7.47
CA GLU A 159 10.80 -27.05 8.13
C GLU A 159 9.87 -26.34 7.13
N GLU A 160 10.43 -25.72 6.07
CA GLU A 160 9.66 -25.03 5.04
C GLU A 160 8.91 -26.00 4.09
N ALA A 161 9.28 -27.29 4.08
CA ALA A 161 8.64 -28.29 3.26
C ALA A 161 7.30 -28.75 3.85
N ASP A 162 7.12 -28.78 5.17
CA ASP A 162 5.92 -29.37 5.79
C ASP A 162 4.66 -28.51 5.61
N GLU A 163 4.79 -27.18 5.68
CA GLU A 163 3.68 -26.26 5.38
C GLU A 163 3.27 -26.32 3.90
N GLU A 164 4.25 -26.38 2.99
CA GLU A 164 4.02 -26.50 1.55
C GLU A 164 3.43 -27.88 1.18
N VAL A 165 3.80 -28.93 1.91
CA VAL A 165 3.24 -30.28 1.75
C VAL A 165 1.77 -30.32 2.12
N ASP A 166 1.36 -29.67 3.22
CA ASP A 166 -0.04 -29.62 3.62
C ASP A 166 -0.89 -28.80 2.63
N LYS A 167 -0.35 -27.72 2.05
CA LYS A 167 -0.99 -26.99 0.95
C LYS A 167 -1.13 -27.85 -0.32
N VAL A 168 -0.08 -28.59 -0.69
CA VAL A 168 -0.10 -29.47 -1.86
C VAL A 168 -1.02 -30.67 -1.66
N LEU A 169 -1.07 -31.25 -0.46
CA LEU A 169 -2.05 -32.29 -0.11
C LEU A 169 -3.48 -31.77 -0.21
N PHE A 170 -3.73 -30.58 0.33
CA PHE A 170 -5.05 -29.93 0.26
C PHE A 170 -5.50 -29.73 -1.20
N GLN A 171 -4.62 -29.19 -2.04
CA GLN A 171 -4.89 -28.98 -3.47
C GLN A 171 -5.05 -30.29 -4.26
N LEU A 172 -4.22 -31.30 -4.00
CA LEU A 172 -4.26 -32.54 -4.76
C LEU A 172 -5.43 -33.43 -4.36
N THR A 173 -5.99 -33.27 -3.16
CA THR A 173 -7.03 -34.16 -2.63
C THR A 173 -8.40 -33.49 -2.54
N ASP A 174 -8.56 -32.30 -3.13
CA ASP A 174 -9.78 -31.47 -3.04
C ASP A 174 -10.24 -31.26 -1.58
N GLY A 175 -9.27 -30.98 -0.70
CA GLY A 175 -9.51 -30.73 0.72
C GLY A 175 -9.82 -31.96 1.58
N LYS A 176 -9.68 -33.19 1.04
CA LYS A 176 -9.85 -34.43 1.81
C LYS A 176 -8.70 -34.71 2.78
N LEU A 177 -7.49 -34.26 2.46
CA LEU A 177 -6.27 -34.38 3.27
C LEU A 177 -5.47 -33.07 3.25
N GLY A 178 -4.74 -32.79 4.33
CA GLY A 178 -4.01 -31.53 4.51
C GLY A 178 -4.87 -30.45 5.17
N GLN A 179 -4.22 -29.49 5.83
CA GLN A 179 -4.91 -28.33 6.40
C GLN A 179 -4.98 -27.22 5.34
N ALA A 180 -6.16 -26.66 5.10
CA ALA A 180 -6.25 -25.37 4.40
C ALA A 180 -5.46 -24.37 5.25
N GLY A 181 -4.49 -23.67 4.65
CA GLY A 181 -3.56 -22.80 5.37
C GLY A 181 -4.26 -21.97 6.43
N SER A 182 -4.12 -22.40 7.69
CA SER A 182 -4.64 -21.71 8.87
C SER A 182 -3.49 -20.91 9.46
N VAL A 183 -3.66 -19.59 9.54
CA VAL A 183 -2.86 -18.77 10.44
C VAL A 183 -3.16 -19.28 11.86
N SER A 184 -2.14 -19.85 12.51
CA SER A 184 -2.25 -20.47 13.82
C SER A 184 -2.56 -19.43 14.89
N ASN A 185 -3.78 -19.48 15.43
CA ASN A 185 -4.14 -18.86 16.70
C ASN A 185 -4.26 -20.00 17.71
N GLU A 186 -3.18 -20.35 18.43
CA GLU A 186 -3.21 -20.78 19.85
C GLU A 186 -1.81 -21.14 20.40
N LEU A 187 -1.52 -20.64 21.60
CA LEU A 187 -0.36 -21.00 22.44
C LEU A 187 -0.68 -22.27 23.28
N PRO A 188 0.34 -23.06 23.68
CA PRO A 188 0.14 -24.39 24.27
C PRO A 188 -0.42 -24.32 25.70
N ARG A 189 -1.39 -25.17 26.03
CA ARG A 189 -1.83 -25.42 27.41
C ARG A 189 -1.50 -26.85 27.85
N ILE A 190 -0.88 -26.96 29.02
CA ILE A 190 -0.45 -28.20 29.66
C ILE A 190 -1.60 -28.84 30.47
N ALA A 191 -1.80 -30.14 30.19
CA ALA A 191 -2.35 -31.26 30.97
C ALA A 191 -3.47 -31.07 32.03
N GLY A 192 -4.57 -31.82 31.84
CA GLY A 192 -5.53 -32.24 32.87
C GLY A 192 -6.56 -33.24 32.32
N LYS A 193 -6.69 -34.41 32.96
CA LYS A 193 -7.41 -35.64 32.53
C LYS A 193 -8.95 -35.57 32.53
N ALA A 194 -9.54 -36.25 31.53
CA ALA A 194 -10.68 -37.19 31.50
C ALA A 194 -12.06 -36.83 32.11
N TYR A 195 -13.15 -36.95 31.31
CA TYR A 195 -14.11 -38.08 31.34
C TYR A 195 -15.36 -37.86 30.43
N LEU A 196 -15.79 -38.96 29.77
CA LEU A 196 -17.13 -39.44 29.37
C LEU A 196 -17.91 -38.96 28.11
N ASP A 197 -18.02 -39.94 27.21
CA ASP A 197 -19.03 -40.35 26.21
C ASP A 197 -20.52 -40.01 26.46
N TYR A 198 -21.28 -39.74 25.37
CA TYR A 198 -22.36 -40.61 24.80
C TYR A 198 -23.19 -39.90 23.69
N ILE A 199 -23.18 -40.49 22.48
CA ILE A 199 -24.31 -40.88 21.60
C ILE A 199 -25.56 -39.94 21.49
N TYR A 200 -25.89 -39.47 20.27
CA TYR A 200 -27.09 -39.88 19.49
C TYR A 200 -27.12 -39.25 18.07
N LEU A 201 -27.70 -40.03 17.14
CA LEU A 201 -27.75 -39.91 15.68
C LEU A 201 -28.99 -39.16 15.14
N LEU A 202 -28.80 -38.51 13.97
CA LEU A 202 -29.71 -38.32 12.80
C LEU A 202 -30.95 -37.39 12.92
N PRO A 203 -31.58 -36.95 11.78
CA PRO A 203 -31.08 -36.41 10.49
C PRO A 203 -31.90 -35.17 10.03
N VAL A 204 -31.53 -34.48 8.93
CA VAL A 204 -32.44 -34.10 7.80
C VAL A 204 -31.57 -33.51 6.66
N LEU A 205 -31.49 -34.27 5.56
CA LEU A 205 -31.23 -33.80 4.20
C LEU A 205 -32.48 -34.20 3.40
N VAL A 206 -32.81 -33.42 2.36
CA VAL A 206 -33.85 -33.61 1.32
C VAL A 206 -34.93 -32.52 1.37
N ILE A 207 -35.26 -32.00 0.19
CA ILE A 207 -36.10 -30.84 -0.17
C ILE A 207 -35.29 -29.54 -0.32
N VAL A 208 -34.67 -29.34 -1.49
CA VAL A 208 -34.90 -28.20 -2.42
C VAL A 208 -34.13 -28.49 -3.72
N ILE A 209 -34.61 -29.44 -4.53
CA ILE A 209 -34.38 -29.48 -5.98
C ILE A 209 -35.69 -29.99 -6.58
N ASP A 210 -36.70 -29.12 -6.71
CA ASP A 210 -37.83 -29.44 -7.61
C ASP A 210 -38.71 -28.26 -8.07
N LEU A 211 -38.24 -27.00 -8.03
CA LEU A 211 -39.09 -25.87 -8.45
C LEU A 211 -38.34 -24.79 -9.23
N ALA A 212 -37.41 -25.20 -10.09
CA ALA A 212 -36.76 -24.32 -11.06
C ALA A 212 -36.89 -24.84 -12.49
N PHE A 213 -38.10 -25.22 -12.92
CA PHE A 213 -38.39 -25.43 -14.35
C PHE A 213 -39.90 -25.37 -14.60
N LYS A 214 -40.48 -24.16 -14.66
CA LYS A 214 -41.68 -23.92 -15.48
C LYS A 214 -42.06 -22.45 -15.60
N TRP A 215 -42.27 -22.07 -16.86
CA TRP A 215 -42.98 -20.88 -17.37
C TRP A 215 -42.16 -19.64 -17.73
N ARG A 216 -41.73 -19.69 -18.99
CA ARG A 216 -41.46 -18.59 -19.91
C ARG A 216 -42.77 -18.24 -20.65
N ASP A 217 -42.91 -16.96 -20.99
CA ASP A 217 -43.83 -16.34 -21.96
C ASP A 217 -45.32 -16.15 -21.61
N ILE A 218 -45.74 -14.87 -21.56
CA ILE A 218 -46.80 -14.27 -22.39
C ILE A 218 -46.73 -12.74 -22.29
N SER A 219 -46.98 -12.11 -23.44
CA SER A 219 -46.73 -10.72 -23.81
C SER A 219 -47.92 -9.77 -23.60
N VAL A 220 -47.62 -8.46 -23.48
CA VAL A 220 -48.39 -7.29 -23.96
C VAL A 220 -49.78 -7.01 -23.33
N PHE A 221 -49.95 -5.85 -22.69
CA PHE A 221 -51.01 -4.87 -23.03
C PHE A 221 -50.77 -3.52 -22.32
N MET A 222 -51.22 -2.46 -23.00
CA MET A 222 -51.02 -1.02 -22.76
C MET A 222 -51.65 -0.46 -21.46
N ALA A 223 -51.07 0.64 -20.94
CA ALA A 223 -51.73 1.94 -20.68
C ALA A 223 -51.13 2.70 -19.46
N GLU A 224 -50.48 3.83 -19.71
CA GLU A 224 -50.53 5.04 -18.85
C GLU A 224 -51.86 5.80 -19.12
N PRO A 225 -52.28 6.87 -18.41
CA PRO A 225 -51.58 7.71 -17.39
C PRO A 225 -52.43 8.13 -16.16
N VAL A 226 -51.83 8.98 -15.31
CA VAL A 226 -52.39 10.20 -14.65
C VAL A 226 -52.19 10.29 -13.12
N VAL A 227 -51.21 11.14 -12.76
CA VAL A 227 -51.23 12.26 -11.79
C VAL A 227 -52.01 12.11 -10.48
N THR A 228 -51.30 12.18 -9.35
CA THR A 228 -51.58 13.21 -8.31
C THR A 228 -50.34 13.56 -7.49
N ARG A 229 -50.09 14.88 -7.43
CA ARG A 229 -49.15 15.57 -6.55
C ARG A 229 -49.60 15.46 -5.09
N THR A 230 -48.65 15.30 -4.18
CA THR A 230 -48.64 16.03 -2.90
C THR A 230 -47.23 16.56 -2.64
N LYS A 231 -47.14 17.89 -2.64
CA LYS A 231 -46.01 18.68 -2.12
C LYS A 231 -46.08 18.63 -0.60
N GLU A 232 -44.99 18.32 0.07
CA GLU A 232 -44.67 18.95 1.35
C GLU A 232 -43.23 19.47 1.27
N ALA A 233 -43.13 20.78 1.46
CA ALA A 233 -41.90 21.54 1.51
C ALA A 233 -41.37 21.49 2.94
N PHE A 234 -40.07 21.26 3.10
CA PHE A 234 -39.37 21.61 4.33
C PHE A 234 -38.03 22.30 3.98
N ASP A 235 -38.08 23.61 4.18
CA ASP A 235 -37.02 24.50 4.68
C ASP A 235 -35.60 24.41 4.09
N LEU A 236 -35.37 25.26 3.09
CA LEU A 236 -34.04 25.70 2.66
C LEU A 236 -33.65 26.93 3.48
N GLY A 237 -32.78 26.76 4.48
CA GLY A 237 -32.40 27.86 5.35
C GLY A 237 -31.32 27.57 6.40
N ARG A 238 -30.19 26.95 6.01
CA ARG A 238 -28.94 27.03 6.79
C ARG A 238 -27.75 26.76 5.88
N THR A 239 -26.90 27.77 5.70
CA THR A 239 -25.55 27.59 5.19
C THR A 239 -24.73 26.86 6.25
N ASP A 240 -24.80 25.52 6.23
CA ASP A 240 -23.94 24.70 7.07
C ASP A 240 -22.49 24.84 6.59
N GLN A 241 -21.63 25.32 7.49
CA GLN A 241 -20.18 25.27 7.32
C GLN A 241 -19.80 23.82 7.00
N ALA A 242 -19.24 23.58 5.82
CA ALA A 242 -18.79 22.27 5.39
C ALA A 242 -17.70 21.77 6.37
N THR A 243 -18.12 21.02 7.38
CA THR A 243 -17.21 20.37 8.33
C THR A 243 -16.54 19.24 7.55
N ARG A 244 -15.20 19.15 7.58
CA ARG A 244 -14.50 18.04 6.91
C ARG A 244 -14.83 16.75 7.66
N GLN A 245 -15.81 16.01 7.16
CA GLN A 245 -16.11 14.68 7.67
C GLN A 245 -14.99 13.76 7.21
N TYR A 246 -14.38 13.03 8.15
CA TYR A 246 -13.45 11.91 7.88
C TYR A 246 -13.85 10.66 8.69
N ALA A 247 -15.07 10.16 8.55
CA ALA A 247 -15.46 8.88 9.16
C ALA A 247 -14.79 7.65 8.51
N SER A 248 -14.16 6.75 9.27
CA SER A 248 -13.59 5.50 8.75
C SER A 248 -14.51 4.29 8.95
N ALA A 249 -15.80 4.40 8.63
CA ALA A 249 -16.75 3.29 8.74
C ALA A 249 -16.60 2.25 7.59
N ALA A 250 -15.36 1.92 7.22
CA ALA A 250 -15.05 0.75 6.42
C ALA A 250 -14.86 -0.47 7.34
N PRO A 251 -15.10 -1.71 6.87
CA PRO A 251 -14.95 -2.95 7.64
C PRO A 251 -13.48 -3.31 7.88
N THR A 252 -12.56 -2.34 7.93
CA THR A 252 -11.32 -2.50 8.67
C THR A 252 -11.68 -2.24 10.13
N ALA A 253 -11.91 -3.31 10.88
CA ALA A 253 -12.07 -3.32 12.34
C ALA A 253 -10.79 -2.84 13.08
N ALA A 254 -10.05 -1.89 12.51
CA ALA A 254 -8.65 -1.65 12.84
C ALA A 254 -8.51 -1.04 14.24
N PHE A 255 -9.45 -0.21 14.70
CA PHE A 255 -9.43 0.27 16.07
C PHE A 255 -10.46 -0.42 16.96
N ALA A 256 -10.03 -1.52 17.57
CA ALA A 256 -10.74 -2.20 18.67
C ALA A 256 -10.15 -1.85 20.05
N GLY A 257 -9.39 -0.74 20.13
CA GLY A 257 -8.65 -0.36 21.34
C GLY A 257 -9.58 -0.17 22.54
N GLN A 258 -9.24 -0.81 23.66
CA GLN A 258 -9.91 -0.57 24.94
C GLN A 258 -9.21 0.57 25.69
N LYS A 259 -9.96 1.34 26.47
CA LYS A 259 -9.38 2.32 27.38
C LYS A 259 -8.59 1.60 28.47
N GLY A 260 -7.40 2.12 28.78
CA GLY A 260 -6.63 1.66 29.92
C GLY A 260 -7.32 1.99 31.25
N SER A 261 -6.73 1.55 32.36
CA SER A 261 -7.23 1.83 33.72
C SER A 261 -7.33 3.33 34.04
N ASN A 262 -6.60 4.18 33.30
CA ASN A 262 -6.63 5.64 33.38
C ASN A 262 -7.73 6.29 32.52
N GLY A 263 -8.59 5.51 31.86
CA GLY A 263 -9.66 6.00 30.98
C GLY A 263 -9.19 6.54 29.63
N LYS A 264 -7.92 6.35 29.25
CA LYS A 264 -7.33 6.84 28.00
C LYS A 264 -7.01 5.69 27.04
N TYR A 265 -6.99 5.99 25.75
CA TYR A 265 -6.50 5.09 24.70
C TYR A 265 -4.99 5.27 24.54
N THR A 266 -4.25 4.16 24.46
CA THR A 266 -2.83 4.20 24.14
C THR A 266 -2.65 4.27 22.63
N VAL A 267 -1.90 5.26 22.16
CA VAL A 267 -1.60 5.46 20.74
C VAL A 267 -0.09 5.54 20.57
N THR A 268 0.44 4.80 19.60
CA THR A 268 1.87 4.85 19.28
C THR A 268 2.20 6.19 18.61
N LEU A 269 3.15 6.92 19.15
CA LEU A 269 3.69 8.13 18.54
C LEU A 269 5.08 7.83 18.00
N ILE A 270 5.31 8.14 16.73
CA ILE A 270 6.61 8.06 16.08
C ILE A 270 7.02 9.50 15.75
N PRO A 271 7.82 10.17 16.60
CA PRO A 271 8.13 11.59 16.39
C PRO A 271 8.84 11.86 15.05
N GLY A 272 9.63 10.90 14.58
CA GLY A 272 10.43 11.03 13.37
C GLY A 272 11.68 11.90 13.57
N ASP A 273 12.17 12.51 12.50
CA ASP A 273 13.45 13.23 12.43
C ASP A 273 13.26 14.64 11.86
N GLY A 274 14.30 15.48 11.96
CA GLY A 274 14.26 16.85 11.44
C GLY A 274 13.20 17.67 12.17
N ILE A 275 12.19 18.18 11.45
CA ILE A 275 11.06 18.90 12.05
C ILE A 275 10.06 17.98 12.78
N GLY A 276 10.17 16.66 12.63
CA GLY A 276 9.24 15.68 13.22
C GLY A 276 8.98 15.87 14.72
N PRO A 277 10.03 15.97 15.57
CA PRO A 277 9.87 16.20 17.00
C PRO A 277 9.14 17.50 17.38
N GLU A 278 9.43 18.62 16.70
CA GLU A 278 8.80 19.92 17.02
C GLU A 278 7.31 19.94 16.66
N ILE A 279 6.93 19.42 15.48
CA ILE A 279 5.51 19.34 15.10
C ILE A 279 4.76 18.28 15.92
N SER A 280 5.43 17.20 16.33
CA SER A 280 4.83 16.19 17.20
C SER A 280 4.56 16.74 18.60
N GLN A 281 5.47 17.56 19.13
CA GLN A 281 5.26 18.26 20.39
C GLN A 281 4.08 19.22 20.33
N SER A 282 3.98 20.01 19.25
CA SER A 282 2.82 20.88 19.01
C SER A 282 1.48 20.12 19.07
N VAL A 283 1.40 18.94 18.44
CA VAL A 283 0.19 18.10 18.50
C VAL A 283 -0.08 17.61 19.93
N LYS A 284 0.94 17.18 20.68
CA LYS A 284 0.79 16.75 22.08
C LYS A 284 0.24 17.88 22.96
N ASP A 285 0.73 19.11 22.78
CA ASP A 285 0.31 20.27 23.55
C ASP A 285 -1.17 20.63 23.28
N ILE A 286 -1.56 20.62 21.99
CA ILE A 286 -2.96 20.85 21.58
C ILE A 286 -3.89 19.75 22.13
N TYR A 287 -3.46 18.48 22.09
CA TYR A 287 -4.25 17.37 22.62
C TYR A 287 -4.44 17.45 24.12
N THR A 288 -3.41 17.89 24.83
CA THR A 288 -3.45 18.10 26.28
C THR A 288 -4.43 19.22 26.63
N ALA A 289 -4.36 20.36 25.92
CA ALA A 289 -5.30 21.47 26.11
C ALA A 289 -6.75 21.10 25.73
N ALA A 290 -6.94 20.24 24.73
CA ALA A 290 -8.25 19.73 24.33
C ALA A 290 -8.83 18.67 25.28
N GLY A 291 -8.04 18.15 26.22
CA GLY A 291 -8.48 17.07 27.11
C GLY A 291 -8.79 15.77 26.36
N VAL A 292 -8.07 15.49 25.27
CA VAL A 292 -8.28 14.27 24.47
C VAL A 292 -7.91 13.04 25.32
N PRO A 293 -8.73 11.97 25.34
CA PRO A 293 -8.48 10.79 26.15
C PRO A 293 -7.43 9.87 25.49
N ILE A 294 -6.25 10.41 25.19
CA ILE A 294 -5.12 9.70 24.58
C ILE A 294 -3.90 9.76 25.49
N GLN A 295 -3.21 8.63 25.56
CA GLN A 295 -1.88 8.49 26.12
C GLN A 295 -0.91 8.11 25.01
N TRP A 296 0.15 8.88 24.84
CA TRP A 296 1.17 8.61 23.83
C TRP A 296 2.16 7.57 24.33
N GLU A 297 2.44 6.59 23.48
CA GLU A 297 3.57 5.68 23.63
C GLU A 297 4.60 6.01 22.55
N GLU A 298 5.64 6.76 22.93
CA GLU A 298 6.67 7.20 21.99
C GLU A 298 7.62 6.05 21.65
N VAL A 299 7.77 5.78 20.36
CA VAL A 299 8.72 4.79 19.84
C VAL A 299 9.54 5.37 18.70
N SER A 300 10.79 4.91 18.62
CA SER A 300 11.66 5.22 17.48
C SER A 300 11.55 4.13 16.42
N VAL A 301 11.42 4.55 15.17
CA VAL A 301 11.52 3.69 13.99
C VAL A 301 12.89 3.80 13.31
N ALA A 302 13.88 4.39 13.99
CA ALA A 302 15.23 4.48 13.48
C ALA A 302 15.72 3.07 13.06
N PRO A 303 16.20 2.89 11.82
CA PRO A 303 16.46 1.55 11.32
C PRO A 303 17.58 0.86 12.08
N VAL A 304 17.40 -0.43 12.36
CA VAL A 304 18.41 -1.30 12.99
C VAL A 304 18.89 -2.32 11.97
N LEU A 305 20.17 -2.69 12.03
CA LEU A 305 20.72 -3.75 11.20
C LEU A 305 20.57 -5.09 11.92
N LYS A 306 19.81 -6.02 11.33
CA LYS A 306 19.67 -7.40 11.81
C LYS A 306 20.00 -8.34 10.66
N GLY A 307 21.07 -9.14 10.78
CA GLY A 307 21.54 -10.03 9.72
C GLY A 307 21.87 -9.31 8.40
N GLY A 308 22.47 -8.12 8.47
CA GLY A 308 22.82 -7.32 7.28
C GLY A 308 21.65 -6.62 6.58
N LYS A 309 20.40 -6.82 7.03
CA LYS A 309 19.20 -6.15 6.50
C LYS A 309 18.74 -5.04 7.44
N THR A 310 18.31 -3.93 6.84
CA THR A 310 17.70 -2.79 7.53
C THR A 310 16.27 -3.15 7.93
N VAL A 311 15.98 -3.18 9.24
CA VAL A 311 14.67 -3.51 9.79
C VAL A 311 14.17 -2.44 10.76
N ILE A 312 12.85 -2.40 10.97
CA ILE A 312 12.24 -1.57 12.01
C ILE A 312 12.50 -2.23 13.37
N PRO A 313 12.83 -1.47 14.44
CA PRO A 313 12.98 -2.03 15.78
C PRO A 313 11.76 -2.85 16.23
N ASP A 314 12.00 -4.02 16.82
CA ASP A 314 10.94 -4.92 17.30
C ASP A 314 10.00 -4.22 18.29
N ALA A 315 10.52 -3.31 19.12
CA ALA A 315 9.72 -2.50 20.05
C ALA A 315 8.67 -1.63 19.34
N ALA A 316 9.03 -0.98 18.22
CA ALA A 316 8.10 -0.18 17.44
C ALA A 316 7.05 -1.05 16.74
N ILE A 317 7.46 -2.22 16.22
CA ILE A 317 6.53 -3.20 15.62
C ILE A 317 5.50 -3.66 16.65
N GLN A 318 5.96 -4.05 17.84
CA GLN A 318 5.10 -4.51 18.93
C GLN A 318 4.15 -3.42 19.41
N SER A 319 4.63 -2.18 19.51
CA SER A 319 3.82 -1.02 19.91
C SER A 319 2.67 -0.79 18.94
N VAL A 320 2.94 -0.70 17.63
CA VAL A 320 1.90 -0.49 16.61
C VAL A 320 0.94 -1.69 16.53
N LYS A 321 1.43 -2.93 16.63
CA LYS A 321 0.56 -4.12 16.65
C LYS A 321 -0.36 -4.15 17.88
N ARG A 322 0.14 -3.73 19.05
CA ARG A 322 -0.64 -3.69 20.29
C ARG A 322 -1.70 -2.59 20.26
N ASN A 323 -1.29 -1.39 19.84
CA ASN A 323 -2.15 -0.21 19.91
C ASN A 323 -3.05 -0.07 18.68
N THR A 324 -2.73 -0.76 17.57
CA THR A 324 -3.43 -0.77 16.26
C THR A 324 -3.47 0.58 15.53
N VAL A 325 -3.13 1.68 16.20
CA VAL A 325 -3.14 3.04 15.65
C VAL A 325 -1.84 3.73 16.03
N ALA A 326 -1.25 4.42 15.04
CA ALA A 326 -0.06 5.23 15.24
C ALA A 326 -0.19 6.61 14.56
N LEU A 327 0.43 7.60 15.19
CA LEU A 327 0.69 8.92 14.59
C LEU A 327 2.19 9.02 14.31
N LYS A 328 2.55 9.35 13.08
CA LYS A 328 3.95 9.47 12.64
C LYS A 328 4.24 10.89 12.15
N GLY A 329 5.23 11.51 12.77
CA GLY A 329 5.80 12.78 12.33
C GLY A 329 6.67 12.65 11.07
N ALA A 330 7.23 13.77 10.65
CA ALA A 330 8.14 13.79 9.50
C ALA A 330 9.40 12.97 9.80
N SER A 331 9.86 12.15 8.86
CA SER A 331 11.10 11.38 8.99
C SER A 331 11.95 11.56 7.76
N LEU A 332 13.27 11.46 7.93
CA LEU A 332 14.23 11.57 6.85
C LEU A 332 14.04 10.38 5.89
N PHE A 333 13.34 10.60 4.78
CA PHE A 333 13.41 9.71 3.64
C PHE A 333 14.84 9.74 3.06
N SER A 334 15.48 8.57 3.03
CA SER A 334 16.49 8.09 2.06
C SER A 334 17.74 8.92 1.75
N SER A 335 17.84 10.21 2.07
CA SER A 335 18.89 11.09 1.55
C SER A 335 20.02 11.34 2.54
N PHE A 336 19.79 11.15 3.84
CA PHE A 336 20.79 11.47 4.87
C PHE A 336 21.63 10.27 5.33
N PHE A 337 21.11 9.03 5.19
CA PHE A 337 21.92 7.84 5.49
C PHE A 337 23.11 7.69 4.51
N LEU A 338 22.99 8.30 3.33
CA LEU A 338 24.09 8.43 2.39
C LEU A 338 25.19 9.37 2.88
N HIS A 339 24.85 10.46 3.58
CA HIS A 339 25.81 11.50 3.93
C HIS A 339 26.75 11.09 5.07
N LEU A 340 26.30 10.23 5.98
CA LEU A 340 27.13 9.81 7.13
C LEU A 340 28.22 8.79 6.74
N LEU A 341 27.98 7.97 5.70
CA LEU A 341 28.94 6.95 5.23
C LEU A 341 29.95 7.47 4.18
N THR A 342 29.72 8.66 3.59
CA THR A 342 30.65 9.27 2.62
C THR A 342 31.54 10.36 3.21
N SER A 343 31.63 10.47 4.55
CA SER A 343 32.40 11.50 5.28
C SER A 343 33.94 11.44 5.09
N ARG A 344 34.42 10.85 3.99
CA ARG A 344 35.81 10.90 3.52
C ARG A 344 36.02 11.39 2.09
N LEU A 345 35.02 11.90 1.38
CA LEU A 345 35.26 12.59 0.09
C LEU A 345 34.48 13.90 -0.02
N PRO A 346 35.13 15.04 -0.37
CA PRO A 346 34.43 16.30 -0.56
C PRO A 346 33.75 16.27 -1.93
N ILE A 347 32.42 16.12 -1.95
CA ILE A 347 31.61 16.34 -3.14
C ILE A 347 30.67 17.50 -2.82
N GLY A 348 30.75 18.54 -3.65
CA GLY A 348 30.01 19.79 -3.51
C GLY A 348 28.48 19.62 -3.60
N PRO A 349 27.72 20.72 -3.42
CA PRO A 349 26.30 20.69 -3.12
C PRO A 349 25.46 20.47 -4.39
N LEU A 350 25.36 19.22 -4.86
CA LEU A 350 24.35 18.82 -5.84
C LEU A 350 23.90 17.38 -5.62
N ALA A 351 22.59 17.25 -5.41
CA ALA A 351 21.74 16.10 -5.74
C ALA A 351 21.98 14.75 -5.03
N THR A 352 20.86 14.22 -4.55
CA THR A 352 20.60 12.82 -4.18
C THR A 352 21.15 11.86 -5.25
N PRO A 353 21.81 10.74 -4.91
CA PRO A 353 22.08 9.68 -5.88
C PRO A 353 20.77 8.98 -6.17
N ILE A 354 20.20 9.29 -7.32
CA ILE A 354 19.10 8.56 -7.94
C ILE A 354 19.66 7.22 -8.41
N GLY A 355 19.04 6.10 -8.02
CA GLY A 355 19.33 4.76 -8.58
C GLY A 355 20.27 3.85 -7.78
N LYS A 356 20.72 4.21 -6.57
CA LYS A 356 21.44 3.30 -5.65
C LYS A 356 21.08 3.60 -4.20
N GLY A 357 20.53 2.63 -3.45
CA GLY A 357 20.29 2.80 -2.01
C GLY A 357 19.19 1.92 -1.41
N HIS A 358 19.22 1.80 -0.09
CA HIS A 358 18.38 0.93 0.75
C HIS A 358 16.87 1.13 0.56
N VAL A 359 16.10 0.08 0.87
CA VAL A 359 14.62 0.09 0.88
C VAL A 359 14.10 1.22 1.79
N SER A 360 13.20 2.05 1.28
CA SER A 360 12.59 3.15 2.04
C SER A 360 11.91 2.67 3.33
N LEU A 361 12.16 3.34 4.45
CA LEU A 361 11.54 3.01 5.76
C LEU A 361 10.01 3.06 5.71
N ASN A 362 9.42 3.98 4.95
CA ASN A 362 7.97 4.07 4.80
C ASN A 362 7.41 2.90 3.99
N LEU A 363 8.16 2.42 3.00
CA LEU A 363 7.81 1.19 2.30
C LEU A 363 7.88 -0.02 3.25
N THR A 364 8.91 -0.09 4.09
CA THR A 364 9.04 -1.14 5.12
C THR A 364 7.87 -1.10 6.11
N LEU A 365 7.46 0.08 6.59
CA LEU A 365 6.30 0.23 7.48
C LEU A 365 5.00 -0.26 6.80
N ARG A 366 4.75 0.18 5.56
CA ARG A 366 3.56 -0.20 4.79
C ARG A 366 3.48 -1.70 4.56
N ARG A 367 4.61 -2.35 4.25
CA ARG A 367 4.68 -3.81 4.08
C ARG A 367 4.52 -4.53 5.41
N THR A 368 5.18 -4.08 6.47
CA THR A 368 5.16 -4.72 7.80
C THR A 368 3.76 -4.75 8.41
N PHE A 369 2.97 -3.70 8.19
CA PHE A 369 1.60 -3.58 8.74
C PHE A 369 0.51 -3.73 7.68
N ASN A 370 0.85 -4.16 6.46
CA ASN A 370 -0.06 -4.31 5.34
C ASN A 370 -1.02 -3.10 5.15
N LEU A 371 -0.43 -1.89 5.13
CA LEU A 371 -1.15 -0.62 5.01
C LEU A 371 -1.53 -0.38 3.54
N PHE A 372 -2.61 -1.02 3.09
CA PHE A 372 -2.96 -1.14 1.68
C PHE A 372 -3.59 0.11 1.05
N ALA A 373 -4.21 1.00 1.82
CA ALA A 373 -4.86 2.19 1.30
C ALA A 373 -4.22 3.46 1.88
N ASN A 374 -3.82 4.40 1.03
CA ASN A 374 -3.38 5.73 1.45
C ASN A 374 -4.47 6.75 1.11
N VAL A 375 -5.05 7.38 2.13
CA VAL A 375 -6.12 8.38 2.01
C VAL A 375 -5.53 9.77 2.08
N ARG A 376 -5.77 10.58 1.05
CA ARG A 376 -5.27 11.96 0.93
C ARG A 376 -6.39 12.92 0.54
N PRO A 377 -7.02 13.55 1.54
CA PRO A 377 -7.96 14.64 1.30
C PRO A 377 -7.20 15.95 1.08
N CYS A 378 -7.59 16.72 0.05
CA CYS A 378 -7.09 18.06 -0.20
C CYS A 378 -8.29 19.01 -0.30
N VAL A 379 -8.38 19.92 0.65
CA VAL A 379 -9.49 20.87 0.73
C VAL A 379 -8.90 22.27 0.94
N SER A 380 -9.41 23.25 0.19
CA SER A 380 -9.04 24.64 0.37
C SER A 380 -9.29 25.08 1.81
N ILE A 381 -8.42 25.94 2.32
CA ILE A 381 -8.56 26.50 3.66
C ILE A 381 -9.10 27.92 3.54
N GLU A 382 -10.17 28.20 4.27
CA GLU A 382 -10.74 29.54 4.32
C GLU A 382 -9.71 30.54 4.84
N GLY A 383 -9.64 31.72 4.23
CA GLY A 383 -8.68 32.78 4.56
C GLY A 383 -7.22 32.55 4.11
N TYR A 384 -6.88 31.38 3.56
CA TYR A 384 -5.60 31.16 2.88
C TYR A 384 -5.79 31.11 1.36
N LYS A 385 -5.35 32.17 0.67
CA LYS A 385 -5.54 32.29 -0.78
C LYS A 385 -4.44 31.57 -1.56
N THR A 386 -4.87 30.73 -2.47
CA THR A 386 -4.05 30.13 -3.53
C THR A 386 -4.62 30.55 -4.89
N PRO A 387 -3.99 30.20 -6.03
CA PRO A 387 -4.58 30.40 -7.35
C PRO A 387 -5.90 29.64 -7.59
N TYR A 388 -6.28 28.73 -6.68
CA TYR A 388 -7.47 27.87 -6.79
C TYR A 388 -8.41 28.09 -5.61
N ASP A 389 -9.70 28.25 -5.91
CA ASP A 389 -10.76 28.35 -4.90
C ASP A 389 -11.60 27.06 -4.86
N ASP A 390 -12.20 26.78 -3.71
CA ASP A 390 -13.13 25.66 -3.46
C ASP A 390 -12.62 24.27 -3.88
N VAL A 391 -11.33 24.01 -3.71
CA VAL A 391 -10.77 22.66 -3.89
C VAL A 391 -11.32 21.75 -2.80
N ASN A 392 -11.84 20.58 -3.17
CA ASN A 392 -12.33 19.59 -2.21
C ASN A 392 -12.21 18.16 -2.77
N THR A 393 -10.98 17.69 -2.96
CA THR A 393 -10.74 16.36 -3.54
C THR A 393 -10.42 15.35 -2.45
N VAL A 394 -10.90 14.11 -2.60
CA VAL A 394 -10.42 12.98 -1.79
C VAL A 394 -9.88 11.91 -2.71
N LEU A 395 -8.63 11.53 -2.46
CA LEU A 395 -7.93 10.49 -3.18
C LEU A 395 -7.66 9.30 -2.27
N ILE A 396 -7.90 8.10 -2.79
CA ILE A 396 -7.54 6.82 -2.16
C ILE A 396 -6.61 6.08 -3.11
N ARG A 397 -5.38 5.92 -2.65
CA ARG A 397 -4.27 5.31 -3.39
C ARG A 397 -4.05 3.88 -2.91
N GLU A 398 -3.91 2.95 -3.84
CA GLU A 398 -3.34 1.63 -3.57
C GLU A 398 -1.87 1.78 -3.14
N ASN A 399 -1.45 1.14 -2.05
CA ASN A 399 -0.20 1.50 -1.36
C ASN A 399 0.76 0.30 -1.13
N THR A 400 0.51 -0.84 -1.77
CA THR A 400 1.28 -2.09 -1.59
C THR A 400 1.92 -2.64 -2.86
N GLU A 401 1.37 -2.36 -4.04
CA GLU A 401 1.83 -2.89 -5.33
C GLU A 401 1.99 -1.79 -6.39
N GLY A 402 1.86 -2.13 -7.67
CA GLY A 402 2.08 -1.23 -8.80
C GLY A 402 3.55 -1.09 -9.17
N GLU A 403 3.91 0.11 -9.62
CA GLU A 403 5.25 0.50 -10.04
C GLU A 403 6.22 0.58 -8.83
N TYR A 404 5.69 0.67 -7.62
CA TYR A 404 6.45 0.78 -6.37
C TYR A 404 6.82 -0.60 -5.79
N SER A 405 6.58 -1.68 -6.53
CA SER A 405 7.07 -3.02 -6.21
C SER A 405 8.60 -3.06 -6.11
N GLY A 406 9.28 -2.16 -6.83
CA GLY A 406 10.75 -2.04 -6.87
C GLY A 406 11.41 -3.16 -7.66
N ILE A 407 10.66 -3.85 -8.52
CA ILE A 407 11.16 -4.97 -9.32
C ILE A 407 11.74 -4.41 -10.61
N GLU A 408 13.04 -4.15 -10.59
CA GLU A 408 13.78 -3.60 -11.72
C GLU A 408 14.99 -4.48 -12.02
N HIS A 409 15.29 -4.65 -13.31
CA HIS A 409 16.51 -5.31 -13.75
C HIS A 409 16.96 -4.76 -15.10
N GLU A 410 18.27 -4.71 -15.28
CA GLU A 410 18.86 -4.41 -16.57
C GLU A 410 18.88 -5.70 -17.40
N ILE A 411 18.15 -5.71 -18.52
CA ILE A 411 18.06 -6.88 -19.41
C ILE A 411 19.38 -7.02 -20.19
N ILE A 412 19.85 -5.90 -20.74
CA ILE A 412 21.15 -5.73 -21.40
C ILE A 412 21.66 -4.31 -21.08
N ASP A 413 22.95 -4.07 -21.28
CA ASP A 413 23.56 -2.74 -21.10
C ASP A 413 22.75 -1.64 -21.81
N GLY A 414 22.25 -0.69 -21.02
CA GLY A 414 21.42 0.41 -21.48
C GLY A 414 19.92 0.09 -21.66
N VAL A 415 19.46 -1.10 -21.30
CA VAL A 415 18.04 -1.50 -21.34
C VAL A 415 17.58 -1.99 -19.98
N VAL A 416 16.82 -1.13 -19.30
CA VAL A 416 16.24 -1.42 -17.98
C VAL A 416 14.76 -1.74 -18.12
N GLN A 417 14.33 -2.80 -17.44
CA GLN A 417 12.92 -3.14 -17.28
C GLN A 417 12.48 -2.88 -15.85
N SER A 418 11.36 -2.19 -15.71
CA SER A 418 10.61 -2.05 -14.47
C SER A 418 9.31 -2.85 -14.58
N ILE A 419 9.02 -3.71 -13.60
CA ILE A 419 7.84 -4.58 -13.61
C ILE A 419 6.75 -3.98 -12.72
N LYS A 420 5.69 -3.50 -13.36
CA LYS A 420 4.43 -3.13 -12.71
C LYS A 420 3.61 -4.39 -12.39
N LEU A 421 3.30 -4.60 -11.12
CA LEU A 421 2.40 -5.67 -10.68
C LEU A 421 1.06 -5.09 -10.23
N ILE A 422 -0.04 -5.63 -10.76
CA ILE A 422 -1.38 -5.36 -10.27
C ILE A 422 -2.05 -6.71 -10.02
N THR A 423 -2.62 -6.88 -8.84
CA THR A 423 -3.32 -8.10 -8.42
C THR A 423 -4.78 -7.82 -8.11
N TRP A 424 -5.62 -8.85 -8.30
CA TRP A 424 -7.04 -8.76 -8.00
C TRP A 424 -7.29 -8.44 -6.53
N GLU A 425 -6.63 -9.15 -5.62
CA GLU A 425 -6.82 -9.00 -4.17
C GLU A 425 -6.49 -7.58 -3.68
N ALA A 426 -5.40 -6.98 -4.16
CA ALA A 426 -5.03 -5.62 -3.78
C ALA A 426 -5.97 -4.56 -4.38
N SER A 427 -6.41 -4.76 -5.62
CA SER A 427 -7.37 -3.88 -6.29
C SER A 427 -8.76 -3.94 -5.64
N GLU A 428 -9.21 -5.14 -5.27
CA GLU A 428 -10.49 -5.39 -4.63
C GLU A 428 -10.57 -4.71 -3.26
N ARG A 429 -9.56 -4.90 -2.39
CA ARG A 429 -9.57 -4.32 -1.04
C ARG A 429 -9.54 -2.79 -1.04
N VAL A 430 -8.77 -2.18 -1.93
CA VAL A 430 -8.69 -0.71 -2.01
C VAL A 430 -9.97 -0.13 -2.61
N ALA A 431 -10.57 -0.79 -3.59
CA ALA A 431 -11.87 -0.41 -4.14
C ALA A 431 -12.96 -0.49 -3.07
N ARG A 432 -13.05 -1.62 -2.35
CA ARG A 432 -13.99 -1.81 -1.24
C ARG A 432 -13.84 -0.73 -0.19
N TYR A 433 -12.60 -0.45 0.24
CA TYR A 433 -12.32 0.64 1.16
C TYR A 433 -12.81 1.99 0.63
N ALA A 434 -12.59 2.29 -0.66
CA ALA A 434 -13.03 3.54 -1.27
C ALA A 434 -14.56 3.73 -1.29
N PHE A 435 -15.31 2.66 -1.59
CA PHE A 435 -16.78 2.70 -1.55
C PHE A 435 -17.32 2.90 -0.12
N HIS A 436 -16.74 2.19 0.87
CA HIS A 436 -17.10 2.42 2.26
C HIS A 436 -16.78 3.84 2.73
N TYR A 437 -15.60 4.35 2.36
CA TYR A 437 -15.19 5.71 2.68
C TYR A 437 -16.14 6.74 2.03
N ALA A 438 -16.54 6.51 0.78
CA ALA A 438 -17.48 7.40 0.10
C ALA A 438 -18.83 7.46 0.86
N ARG A 439 -19.38 6.30 1.24
CA ARG A 439 -20.62 6.22 2.03
C ARG A 439 -20.48 6.91 3.39
N SER A 440 -19.35 6.71 4.09
CA SER A 440 -19.15 7.29 5.42
C SER A 440 -18.95 8.80 5.41
N GLN A 441 -18.45 9.40 4.31
CA GLN A 441 -18.38 10.86 4.15
C GLN A 441 -19.60 11.48 3.45
N GLY A 442 -20.64 10.69 3.15
CA GLY A 442 -21.78 11.19 2.37
C GLY A 442 -21.40 11.61 0.94
N ARG A 443 -20.31 11.06 0.37
CA ARG A 443 -19.93 11.28 -1.03
C ARG A 443 -20.64 10.25 -1.91
N GLY A 444 -21.51 10.73 -2.80
CA GLY A 444 -22.38 9.89 -3.61
C GLY A 444 -21.72 9.24 -4.84
N ARG A 445 -20.40 9.39 -5.02
CA ARG A 445 -19.69 8.91 -6.22
C ARG A 445 -18.28 8.40 -5.91
N VAL A 446 -17.88 7.32 -6.58
CA VAL A 446 -16.50 6.80 -6.65
C VAL A 446 -16.04 6.77 -8.10
N THR A 447 -14.93 7.44 -8.40
CA THR A 447 -14.29 7.43 -9.72
C THR A 447 -13.01 6.61 -9.69
N ALA A 448 -12.92 5.55 -10.50
CA ALA A 448 -11.68 4.82 -10.70
C ALA A 448 -10.80 5.53 -11.74
N VAL A 449 -9.61 5.99 -11.34
CA VAL A 449 -8.66 6.68 -12.23
C VAL A 449 -7.62 5.71 -12.77
N HIS A 450 -7.45 5.66 -14.09
CA HIS A 450 -6.64 4.62 -14.75
C HIS A 450 -6.00 5.09 -16.07
N LYS A 451 -5.20 4.22 -16.69
CA LYS A 451 -4.62 4.36 -18.03
C LYS A 451 -4.76 3.07 -18.86
N ALA A 452 -5.90 2.41 -18.71
CA ALA A 452 -6.23 1.13 -19.37
C ALA A 452 -6.31 1.19 -20.91
N ASN A 453 -6.37 2.40 -21.51
CA ASN A 453 -6.22 2.56 -22.95
C ASN A 453 -4.83 2.15 -23.46
N ILE A 454 -3.80 2.29 -22.62
CA ILE A 454 -2.43 1.83 -22.89
C ILE A 454 -2.16 0.51 -22.16
N MET A 455 -2.41 0.48 -20.84
CA MET A 455 -2.15 -0.68 -19.97
C MET A 455 -3.39 -1.58 -19.85
N LYS A 456 -3.73 -2.24 -20.95
CA LYS A 456 -4.99 -3.00 -21.08
C LYS A 456 -5.18 -4.10 -20.02
N MET A 457 -4.10 -4.78 -19.63
CA MET A 457 -4.17 -5.91 -18.70
C MET A 457 -4.10 -5.49 -17.23
N SER A 458 -3.07 -4.73 -16.86
CA SER A 458 -2.84 -4.31 -15.46
C SER A 458 -3.94 -3.38 -14.97
N ASP A 459 -4.15 -2.24 -15.65
CA ASP A 459 -5.21 -1.31 -15.27
C ASP A 459 -6.61 -1.86 -15.59
N GLY A 460 -6.72 -2.74 -16.60
CA GLY A 460 -7.97 -3.47 -16.87
C GLY A 460 -8.39 -4.37 -15.72
N MET A 461 -7.43 -5.03 -15.04
CA MET A 461 -7.70 -5.81 -13.84
C MET A 461 -8.18 -4.92 -12.69
N PHE A 462 -7.51 -3.79 -12.45
CA PHE A 462 -7.92 -2.81 -11.42
C PHE A 462 -9.36 -2.33 -11.64
N LEU A 463 -9.72 -1.95 -12.88
CA LEU A 463 -11.09 -1.55 -13.22
C LEU A 463 -12.09 -2.68 -13.02
N SER A 464 -11.73 -3.91 -13.38
CA SER A 464 -12.60 -5.08 -13.22
C SER A 464 -12.93 -5.33 -11.75
N ALA A 465 -11.95 -5.19 -10.85
CA ALA A 465 -12.18 -5.26 -9.41
C ALA A 465 -13.10 -4.13 -8.93
N CYS A 466 -12.87 -2.89 -9.36
CA CYS A 466 -13.72 -1.75 -9.00
C CYS A 466 -15.18 -1.92 -9.46
N ARG A 467 -15.39 -2.44 -10.68
CA ARG A 467 -16.72 -2.75 -11.23
C ARG A 467 -17.42 -3.88 -10.48
N GLU A 468 -16.68 -4.87 -10.00
CA GLU A 468 -17.26 -5.95 -9.21
C GLU A 468 -17.74 -5.42 -7.87
N ILE A 469 -16.89 -4.65 -7.19
CA ILE A 469 -17.22 -4.03 -5.91
C ILE A 469 -18.39 -3.05 -6.02
N SER A 470 -18.49 -2.27 -7.08
CA SER A 470 -19.56 -1.28 -7.22
C SER A 470 -20.97 -1.88 -7.16
N LYS A 471 -21.13 -3.17 -7.55
CA LYS A 471 -22.40 -3.89 -7.45
C LYS A 471 -22.87 -4.07 -6.01
N GLU A 472 -21.97 -4.08 -5.04
CA GLU A 472 -22.27 -4.19 -3.60
C GLU A 472 -22.70 -2.85 -2.99
N PHE A 473 -22.52 -1.73 -3.70
CA PHE A 473 -22.80 -0.36 -3.25
C PHE A 473 -23.71 0.38 -4.23
N PRO A 474 -24.97 -0.06 -4.42
CA PRO A 474 -25.88 0.53 -5.41
C PRO A 474 -26.26 1.99 -5.13
N ASP A 475 -26.08 2.45 -3.90
CA ASP A 475 -26.27 3.82 -3.44
C ASP A 475 -25.14 4.79 -3.84
N VAL A 476 -23.97 4.27 -4.23
CA VAL A 476 -22.80 5.06 -4.63
C VAL A 476 -22.58 4.93 -6.13
N LYS A 477 -22.63 6.06 -6.86
CA LYS A 477 -22.41 6.06 -8.31
C LYS A 477 -20.96 5.70 -8.63
N TYR A 478 -20.77 4.82 -9.61
CA TYR A 478 -19.45 4.43 -10.10
C TYR A 478 -19.19 4.98 -11.50
N ASP A 479 -18.03 5.60 -11.71
CA ASP A 479 -17.52 5.98 -13.03
C ASP A 479 -15.99 5.78 -13.14
N GLU A 480 -15.48 5.91 -14.36
CA GLU A 480 -14.08 5.67 -14.71
C GLU A 480 -13.52 6.88 -15.47
N ASP A 481 -12.30 7.28 -15.13
CA ASP A 481 -11.64 8.41 -15.77
C ASP A 481 -10.18 8.10 -16.10
N LEU A 482 -9.70 8.65 -17.22
CA LEU A 482 -8.30 8.52 -17.62
C LEU A 482 -7.45 9.50 -16.83
N LEU A 483 -6.29 9.04 -16.33
CA LEU A 483 -5.38 9.84 -15.51
C LEU A 483 -5.06 11.22 -16.13
N ASP A 484 -4.76 11.27 -17.42
CA ASP A 484 -4.45 12.52 -18.13
C ASP A 484 -5.62 13.50 -18.16
N ARG A 485 -6.85 12.99 -18.36
CA ARG A 485 -8.06 13.81 -18.34
C ARG A 485 -8.35 14.31 -16.92
N VAL A 486 -8.17 13.47 -15.90
CA VAL A 486 -8.31 13.88 -14.49
C VAL A 486 -7.30 14.97 -14.14
N CYS A 487 -6.02 14.80 -14.47
CA CYS A 487 -5.00 15.82 -14.24
C CYS A 487 -5.38 17.15 -14.91
N LEU A 488 -5.77 17.10 -16.18
CA LEU A 488 -6.19 18.30 -16.93
C LEU A 488 -7.40 18.98 -16.28
N GLN A 489 -8.44 18.21 -15.95
CA GLN A 489 -9.68 18.77 -15.42
C GLN A 489 -9.51 19.32 -14.01
N ILE A 490 -8.78 18.64 -13.12
CA ILE A 490 -8.55 19.12 -11.75
C ILE A 490 -7.79 20.44 -11.76
N VAL A 491 -6.76 20.56 -12.61
CA VAL A 491 -5.98 21.79 -12.75
C VAL A 491 -6.78 22.90 -13.43
N GLN A 492 -7.77 22.59 -14.27
CA GLN A 492 -8.64 23.61 -14.86
C GLN A 492 -9.75 24.06 -13.89
N ASN A 493 -10.41 23.10 -13.26
CA ASN A 493 -11.52 23.29 -12.35
C ASN A 493 -11.68 22.06 -11.43
N PRO A 494 -11.27 22.14 -10.16
CA PRO A 494 -11.37 21.01 -9.23
C PRO A 494 -12.78 20.79 -8.65
N LYS A 495 -13.70 21.77 -8.78
CA LYS A 495 -15.04 21.71 -8.18
C LYS A 495 -15.87 20.46 -8.57
N PRO A 496 -15.83 19.95 -9.81
CA PRO A 496 -16.56 18.73 -10.19
C PRO A 496 -16.10 17.45 -9.47
N TYR A 497 -14.97 17.50 -8.75
CA TYR A 497 -14.42 16.40 -7.96
C TYR A 497 -14.80 16.49 -6.47
N ALA A 498 -15.60 17.49 -6.08
CA ALA A 498 -16.02 17.73 -4.70
C ALA A 498 -16.98 16.68 -4.12
N ASP A 499 -17.81 16.07 -4.96
CA ASP A 499 -18.86 15.10 -4.57
C ASP A 499 -18.40 13.64 -4.63
N ARG A 500 -17.13 13.40 -5.00
CA ARG A 500 -16.61 12.07 -5.33
C ARG A 500 -15.35 11.70 -4.57
N VAL A 501 -15.09 10.40 -4.50
CA VAL A 501 -13.84 9.80 -4.05
C VAL A 501 -13.12 9.23 -5.27
N MET A 502 -11.86 9.59 -5.46
CA MET A 502 -11.04 9.04 -6.54
C MET A 502 -10.22 7.86 -6.02
N VAL A 503 -10.36 6.68 -6.63
CA VAL A 503 -9.58 5.49 -6.29
C VAL A 503 -8.65 5.12 -7.44
N MET A 504 -7.39 4.79 -7.16
CA MET A 504 -6.40 4.53 -8.21
C MET A 504 -5.20 3.67 -7.78
N PRO A 505 -4.49 3.07 -8.76
CA PRO A 505 -3.21 2.41 -8.54
C PRO A 505 -2.12 3.33 -7.97
N ASN A 506 -1.07 2.71 -7.45
CA ASN A 506 -0.05 3.32 -6.61
C ASN A 506 0.62 4.58 -7.22
N LEU A 507 1.20 4.48 -8.42
CA LEU A 507 1.91 5.60 -9.06
C LEU A 507 0.99 6.80 -9.33
N TYR A 508 -0.24 6.55 -9.77
CA TYR A 508 -1.18 7.62 -10.10
C TYR A 508 -1.63 8.35 -8.85
N GLY A 509 -1.84 7.59 -7.78
CA GLY A 509 -2.19 8.13 -6.48
C GLY A 509 -1.08 9.03 -5.93
N ASP A 510 0.19 8.65 -6.11
CA ASP A 510 1.32 9.49 -5.68
C ASP A 510 1.30 10.84 -6.38
N ILE A 511 1.33 10.81 -7.72
CA ILE A 511 1.41 12.01 -8.56
C ILE A 511 0.19 12.92 -8.33
N LEU A 512 -1.02 12.35 -8.42
CA LEU A 512 -2.23 13.15 -8.39
C LEU A 512 -2.50 13.74 -7.00
N SER A 513 -2.13 13.04 -5.93
CA SER A 513 -2.32 13.57 -4.58
C SER A 513 -1.35 14.71 -4.25
N ASP A 514 -0.08 14.62 -4.68
CA ASP A 514 0.88 15.72 -4.54
C ASP A 514 0.50 16.91 -5.41
N MET A 515 -0.06 16.67 -6.60
CA MET A 515 -0.64 17.72 -7.44
C MET A 515 -1.79 18.43 -6.72
N CYS A 516 -2.73 17.68 -6.12
CA CYS A 516 -3.86 18.25 -5.36
C CYS A 516 -3.39 19.04 -4.13
N ALA A 517 -2.33 18.60 -3.46
CA ALA A 517 -1.71 19.34 -2.37
C ALA A 517 -1.23 20.73 -2.83
N GLY A 518 -0.62 20.80 -4.02
CA GLY A 518 -0.20 22.07 -4.63
C GLY A 518 -1.35 23.06 -4.86
N LEU A 519 -2.57 22.58 -5.10
CA LEU A 519 -3.75 23.45 -5.30
C LEU A 519 -4.19 24.15 -4.01
N ILE A 520 -3.94 23.54 -2.85
CA ILE A 520 -4.41 24.03 -1.54
C ILE A 520 -3.33 24.76 -0.72
N GLY A 521 -2.11 24.90 -1.26
CA GLY A 521 -1.01 25.60 -0.58
C GLY A 521 0.25 24.76 -0.35
N GLY A 522 0.22 23.49 -0.72
CA GLY A 522 1.36 22.57 -0.65
C GLY A 522 1.28 21.54 0.46
N LEU A 523 2.38 20.80 0.61
CA LEU A 523 2.45 19.61 1.49
C LEU A 523 2.33 19.94 2.99
N GLY A 524 2.62 21.19 3.40
CA GLY A 524 2.49 21.64 4.79
C GLY A 524 1.04 21.69 5.32
N LEU A 525 0.06 21.60 4.42
CA LEU A 525 -1.37 21.60 4.73
C LEU A 525 -2.07 20.26 4.43
N THR A 526 -1.32 19.27 3.94
CA THR A 526 -1.91 18.04 3.39
C THR A 526 -1.76 16.87 4.37
N PRO A 527 -2.86 16.39 4.96
CA PRO A 527 -2.81 15.22 5.84
C PRO A 527 -2.81 13.91 5.04
N SER A 528 -2.40 12.81 5.69
CA SER A 528 -2.59 11.48 5.13
C SER A 528 -2.85 10.40 6.18
N GLY A 529 -3.60 9.38 5.76
CA GLY A 529 -3.83 8.16 6.55
C GLY A 529 -3.47 6.92 5.74
N ASN A 530 -2.54 6.11 6.24
CA ASN A 530 -2.24 4.79 5.72
C ASN A 530 -3.06 3.76 6.49
N ILE A 531 -4.00 3.13 5.80
CA ILE A 531 -4.99 2.23 6.38
C ILE A 531 -4.61 0.80 6.02
N GLY A 532 -4.52 -0.04 7.04
CA GLY A 532 -4.37 -1.49 6.92
C GLY A 532 -5.53 -2.23 7.57
N ARG A 533 -5.48 -3.55 7.48
CA ARG A 533 -6.46 -4.43 8.14
C ARG A 533 -6.29 -4.42 9.65
N ASP A 534 -5.05 -4.58 10.11
CA ASP A 534 -4.70 -4.81 11.52
C ASP A 534 -4.14 -3.57 12.22
N ALA A 535 -3.68 -2.58 11.44
CA ALA A 535 -3.20 -1.31 11.97
C ALA A 535 -3.43 -0.15 10.98
N SER A 536 -3.49 1.07 11.51
CA SER A 536 -3.53 2.31 10.73
C SER A 536 -2.49 3.31 11.21
N ILE A 537 -1.78 3.94 10.28
CA ILE A 537 -0.74 4.94 10.57
C ILE A 537 -1.12 6.27 9.89
N PHE A 538 -1.28 7.31 10.69
CA PHE A 538 -1.56 8.66 10.23
C PHE A 538 -0.27 9.47 10.19
N GLU A 539 -0.03 10.19 9.10
CA GLU A 539 1.23 10.91 8.89
C GLU A 539 1.06 12.15 8.04
N ALA A 540 1.93 13.14 8.27
CA ALA A 540 2.09 14.25 7.33
C ALA A 540 2.76 13.76 6.03
N VAL A 541 2.36 14.33 4.89
CA VAL A 541 2.92 13.95 3.58
C VAL A 541 4.33 14.51 3.36
N HIS A 542 4.67 15.64 4.00
CA HIS A 542 5.95 16.31 3.80
C HIS A 542 7.13 15.55 4.42
N GLY A 543 8.33 15.83 3.88
CA GLY A 543 9.59 15.30 4.43
C GLY A 543 10.02 15.98 5.73
N SER A 544 11.23 15.64 6.19
CA SER A 544 11.83 16.08 7.46
C SER A 544 12.33 17.52 7.50
N ALA A 545 12.33 18.24 6.37
CA ALA A 545 12.74 19.65 6.25
C ALA A 545 14.00 20.02 7.09
N PRO A 546 15.16 19.39 6.82
CA PRO A 546 16.34 19.50 7.67
C PRO A 546 16.92 20.92 7.73
N ASP A 547 16.62 21.75 6.73
CA ASP A 547 17.01 23.15 6.64
C ASP A 547 16.34 24.05 7.69
N ILE A 548 15.17 23.66 8.21
CA ILE A 548 14.43 24.41 9.24
C ILE A 548 14.27 23.67 10.58
N ALA A 549 14.72 22.42 10.65
CA ALA A 549 14.67 21.59 11.86
C ALA A 549 15.32 22.29 13.07
N GLY A 550 14.60 22.32 14.21
CA GLY A 550 15.10 22.90 15.46
C GLY A 550 15.10 24.43 15.49
N LYS A 551 14.64 25.10 14.42
CA LYS A 551 14.52 26.56 14.38
C LYS A 551 13.15 27.06 14.87
N GLY A 552 12.21 26.14 15.14
CA GLY A 552 10.84 26.48 15.53
C GLY A 552 10.08 27.21 14.43
N LEU A 553 10.35 26.87 13.17
CA LEU A 553 9.73 27.48 11.99
C LEU A 553 8.76 26.54 11.27
N ALA A 554 8.71 25.25 11.62
CA ALA A 554 7.84 24.32 10.91
C ALA A 554 6.36 24.57 11.19
N ASN A 555 5.56 24.33 10.15
CA ASN A 555 4.12 24.31 10.24
C ASN A 555 3.62 22.94 10.71
N PRO A 556 2.97 22.84 11.89
CA PRO A 556 2.44 21.57 12.39
C PRO A 556 1.10 21.16 11.76
N THR A 557 0.53 21.98 10.86
CA THR A 557 -0.85 21.80 10.35
C THR A 557 -1.07 20.46 9.66
N ALA A 558 -0.17 20.01 8.77
CA ALA A 558 -0.33 18.70 8.11
C ALA A 558 -0.40 17.54 9.09
N LEU A 559 0.48 17.51 10.11
CA LEU A 559 0.46 16.46 11.12
C LEU A 559 -0.76 16.58 12.03
N LEU A 560 -1.15 17.81 12.39
CA LEU A 560 -2.35 18.07 13.18
C LEU A 560 -3.62 17.60 12.44
N LEU A 561 -3.76 17.91 11.16
CA LEU A 561 -4.89 17.42 10.35
C LEU A 561 -4.87 15.89 10.19
N SER A 562 -3.68 15.29 10.11
CA SER A 562 -3.54 13.81 10.09
C SER A 562 -3.96 13.20 11.42
N SER A 563 -3.67 13.85 12.54
CA SER A 563 -4.12 13.42 13.85
C SER A 563 -5.64 13.60 14.03
N MET A 564 -6.25 14.55 13.32
CA MET A 564 -7.72 14.65 13.25
C MET A 564 -8.34 13.49 12.46
N MET A 565 -7.71 13.04 11.36
CA MET A 565 -8.11 11.80 10.67
C MET A 565 -8.01 10.58 11.61
N MET A 566 -6.96 10.54 12.43
CA MET A 566 -6.78 9.49 13.45
C MET A 566 -7.90 9.50 14.50
N LEU A 567 -8.26 10.66 15.06
CA LEU A 567 -9.34 10.75 16.04
C LEU A 567 -10.66 10.25 15.49
N ARG A 568 -10.98 10.58 14.25
CA ARG A 568 -12.21 10.10 13.60
C ARG A 568 -12.17 8.61 13.30
N HIS A 569 -10.99 8.07 12.98
CA HIS A 569 -10.79 6.62 12.90
C HIS A 569 -11.03 5.90 14.24
N MET A 570 -10.74 6.58 15.36
CA MET A 570 -11.00 6.10 16.72
C MET A 570 -12.42 6.42 17.23
N ASN A 571 -13.31 6.96 16.39
CA ASN A 571 -14.65 7.46 16.76
C ASN A 571 -14.65 8.61 17.81
N LEU A 572 -13.55 9.34 17.94
CA LEU A 572 -13.42 10.53 18.80
C LEU A 572 -13.76 11.82 18.02
N ASN A 573 -14.89 11.82 17.33
CA ASN A 573 -15.27 12.86 16.36
C ASN A 573 -15.38 14.25 16.99
N GLU A 574 -15.97 14.37 18.18
CA GLU A 574 -16.15 15.66 18.85
C GLU A 574 -14.82 16.38 19.14
N TYR A 575 -13.78 15.63 19.53
CA TYR A 575 -12.45 16.21 19.75
C TYR A 575 -11.82 16.65 18.43
N ALA A 576 -12.00 15.83 17.38
CA ALA A 576 -11.49 16.14 16.06
C ALA A 576 -12.11 17.43 15.51
N ASP A 577 -13.43 17.59 15.61
CA ASP A 577 -14.16 18.76 15.12
C ASP A 577 -13.74 20.05 15.86
N LYS A 578 -13.56 19.97 17.19
CA LYS A 578 -13.13 21.12 18.00
C LYS A 578 -11.73 21.60 17.63
N ILE A 579 -10.77 20.68 17.56
CA ILE A 579 -9.38 21.00 17.25
C ILE A 579 -9.24 21.47 15.79
N GLU A 580 -9.90 20.81 14.85
CA GLU A 580 -9.89 21.20 13.44
C GLU A 580 -10.49 22.59 13.25
N LYS A 581 -11.63 22.89 13.88
CA LYS A 581 -12.23 24.22 13.84
C LYS A 581 -11.27 25.29 14.38
N ALA A 582 -10.58 25.01 15.49
CA ALA A 582 -9.59 25.93 16.06
C ALA A 582 -8.40 26.16 15.11
N ALA A 583 -7.85 25.10 14.53
CA ALA A 583 -6.73 25.19 13.58
C ALA A 583 -7.12 25.99 12.32
N LEU A 584 -8.24 25.65 11.69
CA LEU A 584 -8.70 26.32 10.47
C LEU A 584 -9.08 27.79 10.72
N THR A 585 -9.68 28.10 11.87
CA THR A 585 -9.99 29.49 12.25
C THR A 585 -8.71 30.32 12.44
N THR A 586 -7.67 29.75 13.07
CA THR A 586 -6.37 30.42 13.24
C THR A 586 -5.73 30.73 11.89
N ILE A 587 -5.79 29.79 10.93
CA ILE A 587 -5.30 30.01 9.57
C ILE A 587 -6.12 31.12 8.89
N ALA A 588 -7.45 31.05 8.99
CA ALA A 588 -8.36 31.98 8.34
C ALA A 588 -8.19 33.44 8.81
N GLU A 589 -7.84 33.63 10.08
CA GLU A 589 -7.55 34.96 10.62
C GLU A 589 -6.23 35.55 10.10
N GLY A 590 -5.28 34.71 9.68
CA GLY A 590 -4.01 35.11 9.09
C GLY A 590 -3.01 35.83 10.02
N LYS A 591 -3.35 36.05 11.30
CA LYS A 591 -2.55 36.85 12.24
C LYS A 591 -1.34 36.10 12.80
N SER A 592 -1.56 34.85 13.19
CA SER A 592 -0.57 33.99 13.81
C SER A 592 -0.45 32.75 12.95
N ILE A 593 0.21 32.87 11.79
CA ILE A 593 0.46 31.77 10.85
C ILE A 593 1.96 31.68 10.55
N THR A 594 2.42 30.49 10.15
CA THR A 594 3.83 30.18 9.89
C THR A 594 4.31 30.73 8.55
N GLY A 595 5.64 30.71 8.34
CA GLY A 595 6.28 31.33 7.18
C GLY A 595 5.89 30.75 5.82
N ASP A 596 5.62 29.45 5.75
CA ASP A 596 5.11 28.77 4.55
C ASP A 596 3.70 29.26 4.15
N LEU A 597 2.93 29.76 5.10
CA LEU A 597 1.63 30.40 4.87
C LEU A 597 1.74 31.94 4.70
N GLY A 598 2.95 32.48 4.60
CA GLY A 598 3.20 33.92 4.43
C GLY A 598 3.20 34.73 5.73
N GLY A 599 3.13 34.08 6.88
CA GLY A 599 3.21 34.75 8.19
C GLY A 599 4.62 34.82 8.75
N LYS A 600 4.70 35.15 10.05
CA LYS A 600 5.96 35.32 10.80
C LYS A 600 5.97 34.55 12.13
N ALA A 601 4.90 33.82 12.42
CA ALA A 601 4.81 33.09 13.67
C ALA A 601 5.74 31.87 13.66
N SER A 602 6.38 31.62 14.80
CA SER A 602 7.04 30.36 15.10
C SER A 602 6.03 29.23 15.29
N THR A 603 6.51 27.98 15.27
CA THR A 603 5.71 26.78 15.57
C THR A 603 5.01 26.90 16.93
N VAL A 604 5.69 27.45 17.94
CA VAL A 604 5.15 27.60 19.31
C VAL A 604 4.07 28.68 19.35
N GLU A 605 4.31 29.84 18.74
CA GLU A 605 3.30 30.91 18.65
C GLU A 605 2.04 30.45 17.91
N TYR A 606 2.23 29.72 16.81
CA TYR A 606 1.13 29.11 16.05
C TYR A 606 0.33 28.12 16.91
N THR A 607 1.02 27.23 17.63
CA THR A 607 0.40 26.26 18.54
C THR A 607 -0.40 26.95 19.64
N ASN A 608 0.17 27.97 20.27
CA ASN A 608 -0.49 28.74 21.32
C ASN A 608 -1.71 29.50 20.82
N ALA A 609 -1.67 30.02 19.59
CA ALA A 609 -2.84 30.64 18.96
C ALA A 609 -3.98 29.64 18.79
N ILE A 610 -3.69 28.41 18.31
CA ILE A 610 -4.69 27.33 18.20
C ILE A 610 -5.26 26.95 19.57
N ILE A 611 -4.40 26.76 20.58
CA ILE A 611 -4.84 26.43 21.95
C ILE A 611 -5.74 27.54 22.51
N SER A 612 -5.36 28.80 22.31
CA SER A 612 -6.15 29.94 22.78
C SER A 612 -7.55 29.94 22.15
N LYS A 613 -7.66 29.66 20.84
CA LYS A 613 -8.95 29.54 20.14
C LYS A 613 -9.77 28.36 20.65
N LEU A 614 -9.13 27.23 20.85
CA LEU A 614 -9.76 26.03 21.38
C LEU A 614 -10.38 26.27 22.76
N LEU A 615 -9.64 26.89 23.69
CA LEU A 615 -10.13 27.22 25.04
C LEU A 615 -11.23 28.28 25.00
N TRP A 616 -11.12 29.25 24.08
CA TRP A 616 -12.18 30.23 23.86
C TRP A 616 -13.49 29.56 23.42
N PHE A 617 -13.44 28.63 22.46
CA PHE A 617 -14.62 27.88 22.06
C PHE A 617 -15.23 27.07 23.20
N GLN A 618 -14.42 26.51 24.11
CA GLN A 618 -14.91 25.76 25.27
C GLN A 618 -15.61 26.65 26.31
N THR A 619 -15.12 27.88 26.52
CA THR A 619 -15.67 28.82 27.51
C THR A 619 -16.93 29.53 27.03
N VAL A 620 -17.08 29.76 25.73
CA VAL A 620 -18.30 30.36 25.15
C VAL A 620 -19.48 29.39 25.10
N THR A 621 -19.23 28.07 25.22
CA THR A 621 -20.28 27.03 25.34
C THR A 621 -20.51 26.58 26.80
N ILE A 622 -21.23 27.36 27.63
CA ILE A 622 -21.93 26.87 28.84
C ILE A 622 -23.18 27.75 29.12
N PRO A 623 -24.27 27.24 29.71
CA PRO A 623 -25.27 26.31 29.16
C PRO A 623 -26.62 27.03 28.90
N SER A 624 -27.52 26.39 28.15
CA SER A 624 -28.93 26.80 28.08
C SER A 624 -29.51 26.97 29.48
N PRO A 625 -30.32 28.01 29.75
CA PRO A 625 -30.92 28.18 31.07
C PRO A 625 -31.79 26.96 31.39
N SER A 626 -31.49 26.30 32.51
CA SER A 626 -32.32 25.27 33.09
C SER A 626 -33.69 25.87 33.41
N PHE A 627 -34.71 25.46 32.66
CA PHE A 627 -36.09 25.69 33.08
C PHE A 627 -36.35 24.82 34.31
N THR A 628 -36.26 25.45 35.49
CA THR A 628 -36.86 24.93 36.71
C THR A 628 -38.38 24.90 36.53
N THR A 629 -38.96 23.70 36.56
CA THR A 629 -40.40 23.50 36.68
C THR A 629 -40.85 23.91 38.08
N GLY A 630 -41.27 25.17 38.23
CA GLY A 630 -42.08 25.65 39.36
C GLY A 630 -43.59 25.56 39.05
N PRO A 631 -44.46 25.42 40.08
CA PRO A 631 -45.80 24.87 39.92
C PRO A 631 -46.83 25.87 39.36
N THR A 632 -47.65 25.35 38.46
CA THR A 632 -49.04 25.71 38.12
C THR A 632 -49.58 27.10 38.49
N GLY A 633 -50.00 27.82 37.44
CA GLY A 633 -51.30 28.48 37.41
C GLY A 633 -51.29 30.01 37.48
N GLN A 634 -51.42 30.67 36.33
CA GLN A 634 -52.26 31.88 36.19
C GLN A 634 -52.49 32.21 34.70
N ALA A 635 -53.74 32.55 34.40
CA ALA A 635 -54.30 32.75 33.08
C ALA A 635 -53.78 34.01 32.38
N PHE A 636 -53.50 33.94 31.09
CA PHE A 636 -53.19 35.09 30.24
C PHE A 636 -54.44 35.64 29.56
N HIS A 637 -54.76 36.90 29.86
CA HIS A 637 -55.70 37.75 29.14
C HIS A 637 -55.08 38.23 27.80
N THR A 638 -55.87 38.15 26.73
CA THR A 638 -55.59 38.73 25.40
C THR A 638 -55.74 40.26 25.40
N PRO A 639 -54.86 41.03 24.71
CA PRO A 639 -55.08 42.46 24.44
C PRO A 639 -55.76 42.70 23.08
N PRO A 640 -56.50 43.82 22.90
CA PRO A 640 -57.32 44.06 21.72
C PRO A 640 -56.55 44.72 20.56
N THR A 641 -56.96 44.36 19.36
CA THR A 641 -56.62 44.93 18.06
C THR A 641 -57.09 46.39 17.94
N LYS A 642 -56.20 47.29 17.51
CA LYS A 642 -56.57 48.61 16.97
C LYS A 642 -56.21 48.69 15.49
N THR A 643 -57.25 48.82 14.70
CA THR A 643 -57.28 49.26 13.30
C THR A 643 -56.90 50.73 13.20
N ASN A 644 -56.14 51.11 12.17
CA ASN A 644 -56.28 52.43 11.56
C ASN A 644 -55.95 52.37 10.07
N SER A 645 -56.92 52.85 9.30
CA SER A 645 -56.99 52.95 7.85
C SER A 645 -56.61 54.35 7.37
N ASN A 646 -55.95 54.39 6.20
CA ASN A 646 -56.08 55.42 5.14
C ASN A 646 -55.60 56.86 5.46
N LEU A 647 -55.09 57.69 4.55
CA LEU A 647 -54.76 57.67 3.11
C LEU A 647 -53.85 58.90 2.86
N SER A 648 -53.13 58.86 1.73
CA SER A 648 -52.27 59.82 1.00
C SER A 648 -52.85 61.25 0.77
N PRO A 649 -52.30 62.17 -0.08
CA PRO A 649 -51.08 62.17 -0.95
C PRO A 649 -50.22 63.47 -0.82
N GLU A 650 -49.03 63.62 -1.42
CA GLU A 650 -48.65 64.15 -2.76
C GLU A 650 -47.11 64.32 -2.68
N THR A 651 -46.23 64.22 -3.68
CA THR A 651 -46.26 64.27 -5.16
C THR A 651 -45.01 63.59 -5.68
#